data_AF-A0A2T6DTA6-F1
#
_entry.id   AF-A0A2T6DTA6-F1
#
_cell.length_a   1.000
_cell.length_b   1.000
_cell.length_c   1.000
_cell.angle_alpha   90.00
_cell.angle_beta   90.00
_cell.angle_gamma   90.00
#
_symmetry.space_group_name_H-M   'P 1'
#
loop_
_entity.id
_entity.type
_entity.pdbx_description
1 polymer ?
#
loop_
_entity_poly.entity_id
_entity_poly.type
_entity_poly.pdbx_seq_one_letter_code
_entity_poly.pdbx_strand_id
1 'polypeptide(L)'
;MTGMRVGVGSVAGWVSLFIATAVILWTSISMEGPHLTELSPRPVEYYTRQTAGFAAGELSMRVTPHPHVSYVASDGHPVPEPFLLDASFYKDRYYLYFGAAPILAIFMPVFLLTGAYPNEPFVALLFVVLGFWTSVAWVATWKRHAAPSTPVWIWSVLVLAMGLCTGALPTLRRSLFYEVAASSGYFWSMVGLLACTQALFHKTHKGRWLSLAGFAIGMAGASRGTLLPLLILLPVLAAWCTHQNWKNGARNRWALLQPWLFAGFPATAILIGLLGYNFARFGHPLEFGFRFQVNGMPPKMFSVSWVWHNLRYYYFAKPQLYPYFPFVAPVPDIVRPAQYWSYEQAHGQAYMGPLVVALLAAVVWRWKKLIPGSASSAAFVFTAVWFAVAAAPMAAAGVRANRYMLDFQPVLLGLVTLTVSLFGTRRSWLSRMVTTASISTLLVGAAFNFFASLHSHGWLRDRHRNDYTAIARRFDRAAWPILSHFAEPPGARSLDITFPATRAAGTTEPVFVAGIYEEADALLVQYLSPGTARFIFEHHPYGDLPGPAFTYTPGKPMKMDLEVGAFYPPLDHPWWKDRPEAEQQQLQNRVVVRLDGKQCLNLQVPCYSIPPSRIVWGKRDRVIWTAPEFGGVLSEAQVSRPSVDWLAERRSTDRVFEAQLLLPRDRYGTMEPIASIGLGMETEMISIEYSKPTYVRFVHSSPGVDETSAPVEVVYEVPHAISVEPIGAAKPGGNPGYRIWVDGAQVWSCGSSRKDDSRIEIVPLSNTQKRGPARHVFGGETLRLSYIPVPSVAETQLPAFFLPNNSDRIPILSLVSRNSNGTLSVRRRDHRDAELIWRSEDGRESTTLIGVSDRVPLGFVLEEGKSEYRLRKDGEIVWRHSTVDKESARWRLEPWKNAATGDVATVPLIPVWKPAIIPGDGPIRLRVRFPTDRQGHAEPLIVTGMTGAGDAVYVKYLGPDTISIGADHWGIGGPSSPPIKVDLSIEHELWISMGSLFENQPLTGIESATRVWLDGREAFAWDQPTHSTATATLQLGENKIGISTCESVFTGTIIRKSRQTKPPASQ
;
A
#
# COMPACT_ATOMS: atom_id res chain seq x y z
N MET A 1 3.07 -37.67 -17.73
CA MET A 1 2.47 -37.44 -19.07
C MET A 1 1.58 -38.59 -19.57
N THR A 2 1.92 -39.86 -19.36
CA THR A 2 1.07 -41.02 -19.75
C THR A 2 -0.31 -41.07 -19.06
N GLY A 3 -0.44 -40.55 -17.84
CA GLY A 3 -1.74 -40.39 -17.16
C GLY A 3 -2.64 -39.29 -17.73
N MET A 4 -2.06 -38.26 -18.37
CA MET A 4 -2.78 -37.11 -18.93
C MET A 4 -3.48 -37.46 -20.25
N ARG A 5 -2.83 -38.27 -21.11
CA ARG A 5 -3.37 -38.74 -22.40
C ARG A 5 -4.67 -39.56 -22.25
N VAL A 6 -4.89 -40.22 -21.11
CA VAL A 6 -6.07 -41.07 -20.87
C VAL A 6 -7.18 -40.35 -20.09
N GLY A 7 -6.85 -39.30 -19.32
CA GLY A 7 -7.82 -38.57 -18.48
C GLY A 7 -8.54 -37.42 -19.18
N VAL A 8 -7.83 -36.70 -20.05
CA VAL A 8 -8.33 -35.53 -20.81
C VAL A 8 -8.92 -35.96 -22.17
N GLY A 9 -9.14 -37.26 -22.41
CA GLY A 9 -9.25 -37.92 -23.73
C GLY A 9 -10.22 -37.40 -24.80
N SER A 10 -10.91 -36.28 -24.61
CA SER A 10 -11.63 -35.55 -25.65
C SER A 10 -10.89 -34.27 -26.07
N VAL A 11 -10.97 -33.91 -27.35
CA VAL A 11 -10.42 -32.65 -27.90
C VAL A 11 -10.86 -31.44 -27.07
N ALA A 12 -12.13 -31.40 -26.68
CA ALA A 12 -12.70 -30.32 -25.86
C ALA A 12 -12.04 -30.19 -24.46
N GLY A 13 -11.61 -31.29 -23.84
CA GLY A 13 -10.89 -31.23 -22.56
C GLY A 13 -9.51 -30.59 -22.71
N TRP A 14 -8.81 -30.90 -23.81
CA TRP A 14 -7.51 -30.30 -24.13
C TRP A 14 -7.64 -28.81 -24.48
N VAL A 15 -8.69 -28.44 -25.22
CA VAL A 15 -9.00 -27.03 -25.50
C VAL A 15 -9.24 -26.26 -24.21
N SER A 16 -10.03 -26.79 -23.27
CA SER A 16 -10.24 -26.15 -21.96
C SER A 16 -8.96 -25.99 -21.15
N LEU A 17 -8.09 -27.01 -21.15
CA LEU A 17 -6.79 -26.94 -20.49
C LEU A 17 -5.91 -25.85 -21.12
N PHE A 18 -5.89 -25.77 -22.45
CA PHE A 18 -5.13 -24.77 -23.20
C PHE A 18 -5.66 -23.36 -22.91
N ILE A 19 -6.98 -23.14 -22.96
CA ILE A 19 -7.60 -21.84 -22.66
C ILE A 19 -7.24 -21.38 -21.24
N ALA A 20 -7.43 -22.24 -20.22
CA ALA A 20 -7.09 -21.89 -18.85
C ALA A 20 -5.60 -21.60 -18.67
N THR A 21 -4.72 -22.40 -19.31
CA THR A 21 -3.27 -22.15 -19.29
C THR A 21 -2.93 -20.82 -19.96
N ALA A 22 -3.55 -20.50 -21.10
CA ALA A 22 -3.32 -19.26 -21.83
C ALA A 22 -3.73 -18.03 -21.00
N VAL A 23 -4.86 -18.10 -20.27
CA VAL A 23 -5.29 -17.02 -19.36
C VAL A 23 -4.31 -16.85 -18.19
N ILE A 24 -3.83 -17.95 -17.61
CA ILE A 24 -2.81 -17.94 -16.55
C ILE A 24 -1.51 -17.29 -17.06
N LEU A 25 -1.02 -17.70 -18.23
CA LEU A 25 0.17 -17.13 -18.87
C LEU A 25 -0.01 -15.64 -19.17
N TRP A 26 -1.13 -15.27 -19.79
CA TRP A 26 -1.45 -13.87 -20.10
C TRP A 26 -1.46 -12.99 -18.86
N THR A 27 -1.89 -13.51 -17.71
CA THR A 27 -1.94 -12.76 -16.45
C THR A 27 -0.55 -12.27 -16.01
N SER A 28 0.48 -13.12 -16.12
CA SER A 28 1.87 -12.71 -15.83
C SER A 28 2.52 -11.94 -16.98
N ILE A 29 2.28 -12.35 -18.23
CA ILE A 29 2.88 -11.68 -19.41
C ILE A 29 2.40 -10.24 -19.52
N SER A 30 1.13 -9.96 -19.22
CA SER A 30 0.60 -8.58 -19.21
C SER A 30 1.14 -7.71 -18.07
N MET A 31 1.95 -8.26 -17.16
CA MET A 31 2.64 -7.50 -16.11
C MET A 31 4.13 -7.33 -16.41
N GLU A 32 4.81 -8.41 -16.79
CA GLU A 32 6.28 -8.43 -16.93
C GLU A 32 6.76 -8.25 -18.38
N GLY A 33 5.85 -8.40 -19.36
CA GLY A 33 6.18 -8.27 -20.78
C GLY A 33 7.33 -9.19 -21.22
N PRO A 34 8.29 -8.71 -22.03
CA PRO A 34 9.40 -9.51 -22.53
C PRO A 34 10.39 -9.93 -21.42
N HIS A 35 10.47 -9.17 -20.33
CA HIS A 35 11.42 -9.43 -19.23
C HIS A 35 11.07 -10.67 -18.42
N LEU A 36 9.85 -11.22 -18.56
CA LEU A 36 9.40 -12.38 -17.80
C LEU A 36 10.41 -13.54 -17.87
N THR A 37 10.90 -13.88 -19.06
CA THR A 37 11.78 -15.06 -19.27
C THR A 37 13.26 -14.73 -19.27
N GLU A 38 13.64 -13.47 -19.03
CA GLU A 38 15.05 -13.08 -19.00
C GLU A 38 15.76 -13.68 -17.78
N LEU A 39 17.02 -14.08 -17.99
CA LEU A 39 17.88 -14.52 -16.90
C LEU A 39 18.80 -13.37 -16.50
N SER A 40 18.82 -13.04 -15.23
CA SER A 40 19.71 -12.02 -14.69
C SER A 40 21.10 -12.61 -14.39
N PRO A 41 22.20 -11.99 -14.82
CA PRO A 41 23.54 -12.40 -14.41
C PRO A 41 23.84 -12.03 -12.94
N ARG A 42 23.00 -11.19 -12.30
CA ARG A 42 23.20 -10.69 -10.94
C ARG A 42 22.05 -11.08 -10.01
N PRO A 43 22.32 -11.46 -8.76
CA PRO A 43 21.29 -11.81 -7.80
C PRO A 43 20.66 -10.55 -7.19
N VAL A 44 19.65 -9.98 -7.85
CA VAL A 44 18.98 -8.75 -7.42
C VAL A 44 17.80 -9.03 -6.49
N GLU A 45 16.97 -10.03 -6.78
CA GLU A 45 15.77 -10.38 -6.01
C GLU A 45 16.05 -11.33 -4.82
N TYR A 46 15.10 -11.50 -3.91
CA TYR A 46 15.26 -12.24 -2.65
C TYR A 46 15.71 -13.69 -2.85
N TYR A 47 15.02 -14.45 -3.70
CA TYR A 47 15.36 -15.83 -4.01
C TYR A 47 16.70 -15.94 -4.76
N THR A 48 17.00 -14.98 -5.63
CA THR A 48 18.28 -14.96 -6.36
C THR A 48 19.44 -14.68 -5.41
N ARG A 49 19.28 -13.75 -4.44
CA ARG A 49 20.26 -13.46 -3.37
C ARG A 49 20.48 -14.65 -2.44
N GLN A 50 19.41 -15.35 -2.07
CA GLN A 50 19.50 -16.56 -1.26
C GLN A 50 20.17 -17.70 -2.03
N THR A 51 19.90 -17.83 -3.34
CA THR A 51 20.56 -18.81 -4.22
C THR A 51 22.05 -18.53 -4.37
N ALA A 52 22.44 -17.27 -4.54
CA ALA A 52 23.83 -16.85 -4.59
C ALA A 52 24.58 -17.16 -3.28
N GLY A 53 23.91 -17.02 -2.14
CA GLY A 53 24.41 -17.49 -0.85
C GLY A 53 24.71 -18.99 -0.86
N PHE A 54 23.73 -19.81 -1.25
CA PHE A 54 23.90 -21.27 -1.32
C PHE A 54 25.04 -21.69 -2.25
N ALA A 55 25.14 -21.05 -3.42
CA ALA A 55 26.23 -21.28 -4.36
C ALA A 55 27.62 -20.96 -3.79
N ALA A 56 27.69 -20.03 -2.84
CA ALA A 56 28.92 -19.67 -2.14
C ALA A 56 29.19 -20.48 -0.86
N GLY A 57 28.35 -21.47 -0.54
CA GLY A 57 28.45 -22.22 0.72
C GLY A 57 27.93 -21.46 1.95
N GLU A 58 27.17 -20.37 1.75
CA GLU A 58 26.55 -19.58 2.81
C GLU A 58 25.04 -19.84 2.90
N LEU A 59 24.47 -19.75 4.11
CA LEU A 59 23.02 -19.84 4.31
C LEU A 59 22.32 -18.48 4.33
N SER A 60 23.08 -17.39 4.37
CA SER A 60 22.59 -16.01 4.31
C SER A 60 22.37 -15.57 2.86
N MET A 61 21.47 -14.62 2.65
CA MET A 61 21.37 -13.91 1.38
C MET A 61 22.66 -13.15 1.11
N ARG A 62 23.12 -13.14 -0.15
CA ARG A 62 24.26 -12.32 -0.58
C ARG A 62 23.86 -10.86 -0.73
N VAL A 63 23.77 -10.22 0.42
CA VAL A 63 23.56 -8.79 0.59
C VAL A 63 24.24 -8.39 1.89
N THR A 64 25.05 -7.35 1.83
CA THR A 64 25.69 -6.78 3.02
C THR A 64 24.63 -5.97 3.77
N PRO A 65 24.27 -6.34 5.01
CA PRO A 65 23.36 -5.52 5.79
C PRO A 65 23.99 -4.18 6.11
N HIS A 66 23.16 -3.16 6.25
CA HIS A 66 23.65 -1.85 6.62
C HIS A 66 24.21 -1.89 8.07
N PRO A 67 25.38 -1.27 8.37
CA PRO A 67 26.06 -1.39 9.68
C PRO A 67 25.22 -0.97 10.90
N HIS A 68 24.12 -0.25 10.65
CA HIS A 68 23.23 0.27 11.68
C HIS A 68 21.88 -0.42 11.76
N VAL A 69 21.69 -1.50 10.99
CA VAL A 69 20.63 -2.47 11.25
C VAL A 69 21.06 -3.19 12.52
N SER A 70 20.82 -2.56 13.67
CA SER A 70 20.95 -3.19 14.97
C SER A 70 19.64 -3.92 15.27
N TYR A 71 19.72 -5.04 15.99
CA TYR A 71 18.55 -5.77 16.46
C TYR A 71 17.75 -4.85 17.39
N VAL A 72 16.78 -4.10 16.86
CA VAL A 72 15.84 -3.37 17.70
C VAL A 72 14.83 -4.39 18.21
N ALA A 73 14.82 -4.50 19.53
CA ALA A 73 13.88 -5.26 20.33
C ALA A 73 12.43 -5.01 19.89
N SER A 74 11.59 -6.02 20.09
CA SER A 74 10.14 -6.07 20.40
C SER A 74 9.15 -4.92 20.16
N ASP A 75 9.54 -3.75 19.69
CA ASP A 75 8.89 -2.46 19.95
C ASP A 75 8.16 -1.94 18.70
N GLY A 76 8.36 -2.59 17.55
CA GLY A 76 7.58 -2.35 16.34
C GLY A 76 7.89 -1.05 15.60
N HIS A 77 8.95 -0.33 15.97
CA HIS A 77 9.40 0.84 15.22
C HIS A 77 10.25 0.42 14.01
N PRO A 78 9.99 0.94 12.80
CA PRO A 78 10.87 0.71 11.66
C PRO A 78 12.27 1.28 11.97
N VAL A 79 13.30 0.50 11.66
CA VAL A 79 14.68 1.00 11.69
C VAL A 79 14.76 2.17 10.70
N PRO A 80 15.28 3.35 11.05
CA PRO A 80 15.45 4.47 10.15
C PRO A 80 16.61 4.26 9.15
N GLU A 81 16.97 3.01 8.81
CA GLU A 81 18.16 2.54 8.06
C GLU A 81 17.75 1.51 6.99
N PRO A 82 18.44 1.37 5.85
CA PRO A 82 17.97 0.50 4.79
C PRO A 82 17.98 -0.93 5.23
N PHE A 83 16.82 -1.54 5.06
CA PHE A 83 16.64 -2.94 5.32
C PHE A 83 15.86 -3.61 4.20
N LEU A 84 16.15 -4.89 4.04
CA LEU A 84 15.32 -5.77 3.24
C LEU A 84 14.00 -6.00 3.98
N LEU A 85 12.94 -5.42 3.43
CA LEU A 85 11.58 -5.61 3.93
C LEU A 85 11.25 -7.11 4.01
N ASP A 86 10.69 -7.55 5.14
CA ASP A 86 10.33 -8.95 5.38
C ASP A 86 11.51 -9.95 5.24
N ALA A 87 12.75 -9.49 5.39
CA ALA A 87 13.90 -10.37 5.64
C ALA A 87 14.11 -10.59 7.14
N SER A 88 14.71 -11.72 7.49
CA SER A 88 15.18 -11.99 8.84
C SER A 88 16.61 -11.46 8.99
N PHE A 89 16.83 -10.57 9.95
CA PHE A 89 18.15 -10.09 10.32
C PHE A 89 18.65 -10.77 11.59
N TYR A 90 19.73 -11.55 11.48
CA TYR A 90 20.30 -12.30 12.59
C TYR A 90 21.82 -12.40 12.44
N LYS A 91 22.57 -12.13 13.51
CA LYS A 91 24.05 -12.16 13.51
C LYS A 91 24.66 -11.44 12.31
N ASP A 92 24.25 -10.19 12.11
CA ASP A 92 24.77 -9.30 11.07
C ASP A 92 24.61 -9.82 9.63
N ARG A 93 23.60 -10.67 9.41
CA ARG A 93 23.30 -11.26 8.10
C ARG A 93 21.80 -11.26 7.84
N TYR A 94 21.44 -11.10 6.58
CA TYR A 94 20.06 -11.28 6.12
C TYR A 94 19.79 -12.73 5.71
N TYR A 95 18.61 -13.22 6.08
CA TYR A 95 18.11 -14.53 5.72
C TYR A 95 16.71 -14.41 5.13
N LEU A 96 16.46 -15.17 4.06
CA LEU A 96 15.12 -15.35 3.54
C LEU A 96 14.36 -16.31 4.46
N TYR A 97 13.34 -15.82 5.16
CA TYR A 97 12.53 -16.68 6.05
C TYR A 97 11.48 -17.50 5.28
N PHE A 98 11.19 -17.11 4.03
CA PHE A 98 10.40 -17.91 3.10
C PHE A 98 11.12 -19.20 2.71
N GLY A 99 10.33 -20.20 2.28
CA GLY A 99 10.79 -21.57 2.13
C GLY A 99 11.96 -21.78 1.17
N ALA A 100 12.84 -22.74 1.48
CA ALA A 100 13.99 -23.10 0.63
C ALA A 100 13.62 -23.99 -0.56
N ALA A 101 12.44 -24.59 -0.59
CA ALA A 101 12.02 -25.50 -1.66
C ALA A 101 12.06 -24.91 -3.08
N PRO A 102 11.65 -23.65 -3.35
CA PRO A 102 11.79 -23.03 -4.67
C PRO A 102 13.25 -22.95 -5.12
N ILE A 103 14.18 -22.70 -4.20
CA ILE A 103 15.62 -22.60 -4.48
C ILE A 103 16.14 -23.93 -4.97
N LEU A 104 15.88 -24.98 -4.20
CA LEU A 104 16.34 -26.34 -4.51
C LEU A 104 15.67 -26.91 -5.77
N ALA A 105 14.43 -26.52 -6.03
CA ALA A 105 13.65 -27.03 -7.16
C ALA A 105 13.98 -26.35 -8.49
N ILE A 106 14.22 -25.02 -8.50
CA ILE A 106 14.32 -24.22 -9.73
C ILE A 106 15.53 -23.28 -9.72
N PHE A 107 15.66 -22.36 -8.77
CA PHE A 107 16.68 -21.31 -8.86
C PHE A 107 18.10 -21.87 -8.88
N MET A 108 18.41 -22.82 -7.99
CA MET A 108 19.74 -23.42 -7.92
C MET A 108 20.05 -24.29 -9.14
N PRO A 109 19.16 -25.20 -9.60
CA PRO A 109 19.38 -25.92 -10.86
C PRO A 109 19.60 -25.00 -12.07
N VAL A 110 18.80 -23.93 -12.22
CA VAL A 110 18.96 -22.99 -13.33
C VAL A 110 20.31 -22.28 -13.24
N PHE A 111 20.66 -21.75 -12.06
CA PHE A 111 21.94 -21.09 -11.84
C PHE A 111 23.14 -22.01 -12.14
N LEU A 112 23.10 -23.27 -11.69
CA LEU A 112 24.16 -24.24 -11.97
C LEU A 112 24.29 -24.59 -13.45
N LEU A 113 23.20 -24.53 -14.22
CA LEU A 113 23.19 -24.84 -15.65
C LEU A 113 23.57 -23.65 -16.54
N THR A 114 23.20 -22.42 -16.14
CA THR A 114 23.32 -21.23 -17.00
C THR A 114 24.31 -20.19 -16.48
N GLY A 115 24.70 -20.26 -15.21
CA GLY A 115 25.43 -19.19 -14.51
C GLY A 115 24.59 -17.95 -14.22
N ALA A 116 23.29 -17.96 -14.55
CA ALA A 116 22.37 -16.82 -14.41
C ALA A 116 21.11 -17.22 -13.62
N TYR A 117 20.44 -16.22 -13.05
CA TYR A 117 19.29 -16.40 -12.17
C TYR A 117 17.97 -16.18 -12.92
N PRO A 118 16.96 -17.05 -12.76
CA PRO A 118 15.63 -16.79 -13.30
C PRO A 118 14.91 -15.71 -12.47
N ASN A 119 14.04 -14.95 -13.13
CA ASN A 119 13.19 -13.97 -12.47
C ASN A 119 12.12 -14.64 -11.58
N GLU A 120 11.89 -14.10 -10.39
CA GLU A 120 10.87 -14.55 -9.43
C GLU A 120 9.46 -14.65 -10.05
N PRO A 121 8.97 -13.66 -10.83
CA PRO A 121 7.69 -13.76 -11.53
C PRO A 121 7.55 -15.00 -12.42
N PHE A 122 8.61 -15.36 -13.15
CA PHE A 122 8.60 -16.52 -14.02
C PHE A 122 8.57 -17.83 -13.23
N VAL A 123 9.33 -17.92 -12.14
CA VAL A 123 9.31 -19.10 -11.28
C VAL A 123 7.95 -19.26 -10.61
N ALA A 124 7.33 -18.16 -10.17
CA ALA A 124 5.96 -18.18 -9.62
C ALA A 124 4.94 -18.66 -10.66
N LEU A 125 5.00 -18.13 -11.89
CA LEU A 125 4.16 -18.57 -13.01
C LEU A 125 4.34 -20.07 -13.30
N LEU A 126 5.59 -20.54 -13.37
CA LEU A 126 5.90 -21.94 -13.63
C LEU A 126 5.25 -22.85 -12.58
N PHE A 127 5.40 -22.53 -11.28
CA PHE A 127 4.75 -23.30 -10.23
C PHE A 127 3.22 -23.24 -10.28
N VAL A 128 2.61 -22.09 -10.62
CA VAL A 128 1.15 -22.00 -10.78
C VAL A 128 0.67 -22.88 -11.93
N VAL A 129 1.33 -22.86 -13.09
CA VAL A 129 0.98 -23.69 -14.25
C VAL A 129 1.12 -25.17 -13.92
N LEU A 130 2.24 -25.57 -13.31
CA LEU A 130 2.48 -26.96 -12.91
C LEU A 130 1.48 -27.42 -11.83
N GLY A 131 1.16 -26.55 -10.87
CA GLY A 131 0.14 -26.81 -9.84
C GLY A 131 -1.24 -26.98 -10.46
N PHE A 132 -1.62 -26.14 -11.42
CA PHE A 132 -2.86 -26.26 -12.17
C PHE A 132 -2.93 -27.57 -12.97
N TRP A 133 -1.89 -27.92 -13.73
CA TRP A 133 -1.86 -29.17 -14.50
C TRP A 133 -1.91 -30.40 -13.59
N THR A 134 -1.25 -30.35 -12.43
CA THR A 134 -1.29 -31.41 -11.43
C THR A 134 -2.68 -31.53 -10.81
N SER A 135 -3.35 -30.40 -10.57
CA SER A 135 -4.74 -30.36 -10.11
C SER A 135 -5.69 -31.00 -11.12
N VAL A 136 -5.55 -30.67 -12.41
CA VAL A 136 -6.33 -31.32 -13.48
C VAL A 136 -6.03 -32.82 -13.56
N ALA A 137 -4.76 -33.23 -13.44
CA ALA A 137 -4.38 -34.64 -13.45
C ALA A 137 -4.98 -35.42 -12.26
N TRP A 138 -5.06 -34.78 -11.09
CA TRP A 138 -5.70 -35.34 -9.91
C TRP A 138 -7.21 -35.50 -10.08
N VAL A 139 -7.91 -34.47 -10.54
CA VAL A 139 -9.35 -34.59 -10.84
C VAL A 139 -9.59 -35.61 -11.96
N ALA A 140 -8.73 -35.67 -12.98
CA ALA A 140 -8.83 -36.67 -14.04
C ALA A 140 -8.65 -38.11 -13.50
N THR A 141 -7.79 -38.31 -12.51
CA THR A 141 -7.61 -39.59 -11.81
C THR A 141 -8.91 -40.01 -11.13
N TRP A 142 -9.59 -39.07 -10.47
CA TRP A 142 -10.89 -39.31 -9.89
C TRP A 142 -11.99 -39.56 -10.90
N LYS A 143 -12.07 -38.76 -11.98
CA LYS A 143 -13.00 -38.99 -13.09
C LYS A 143 -12.85 -40.43 -13.60
N ARG A 144 -11.63 -40.92 -13.75
CA ARG A 144 -11.38 -42.30 -14.20
C ARG A 144 -11.91 -43.37 -13.23
N HIS A 145 -11.74 -43.19 -11.93
CA HIS A 145 -12.03 -44.24 -10.93
C HIS A 145 -13.42 -44.16 -10.32
N ALA A 146 -14.01 -42.96 -10.22
CA ALA A 146 -15.27 -42.73 -9.50
C ALA A 146 -16.39 -42.18 -10.38
N ALA A 147 -16.09 -41.51 -11.51
CA ALA A 147 -17.10 -40.89 -12.37
C ALA A 147 -16.77 -40.98 -13.88
N PRO A 148 -16.50 -42.18 -14.43
CA PRO A 148 -16.01 -42.34 -15.82
C PRO A 148 -17.02 -41.87 -16.87
N SER A 149 -18.31 -41.88 -16.54
CA SER A 149 -19.41 -41.43 -17.38
C SER A 149 -19.64 -39.91 -17.38
N THR A 150 -18.75 -39.12 -16.77
CA THR A 150 -18.85 -37.65 -16.79
C THR A 150 -18.87 -37.14 -18.24
N PRO A 151 -19.93 -36.43 -18.67
CA PRO A 151 -20.02 -35.85 -20.00
C PRO A 151 -18.85 -34.92 -20.31
N VAL A 152 -18.41 -34.90 -21.58
CA VAL A 152 -17.25 -34.11 -22.02
C VAL A 152 -17.40 -32.61 -21.72
N TRP A 153 -18.59 -32.03 -21.93
CA TRP A 153 -18.81 -30.61 -21.67
C TRP A 153 -18.73 -30.26 -20.17
N ILE A 154 -19.25 -31.13 -19.29
CA ILE A 154 -19.10 -30.96 -17.83
C ILE A 154 -17.61 -31.01 -17.50
N TRP A 155 -16.89 -32.00 -18.01
CA TRP A 155 -15.45 -32.12 -17.81
C TRP A 155 -14.69 -30.86 -18.28
N SER A 156 -15.02 -30.29 -19.44
CA SER A 156 -14.44 -29.05 -19.95
C SER A 156 -14.64 -27.86 -19.01
N VAL A 157 -15.86 -27.67 -18.48
CA VAL A 157 -16.14 -26.62 -17.49
C VAL A 157 -15.33 -26.82 -16.22
N LEU A 158 -15.23 -28.06 -15.74
CA LEU A 158 -14.48 -28.40 -14.53
C LEU A 158 -12.97 -28.13 -14.70
N VAL A 159 -12.40 -28.43 -15.87
CA VAL A 159 -11.00 -28.09 -16.18
C VAL A 159 -10.77 -26.58 -16.17
N LEU A 160 -11.67 -25.80 -16.79
CA LEU A 160 -11.61 -24.34 -16.75
C LEU A 160 -11.70 -23.81 -15.31
N ALA A 161 -12.62 -24.35 -14.52
CA ALA A 161 -12.83 -23.96 -13.12
C ALA A 161 -11.58 -24.20 -12.26
N MET A 162 -10.88 -25.33 -12.44
CA MET A 162 -9.66 -25.63 -11.68
C MET A 162 -8.54 -24.60 -11.92
N GLY A 163 -8.49 -23.96 -13.10
CA GLY A 163 -7.51 -22.91 -13.39
C GLY A 163 -7.98 -21.53 -12.98
N LEU A 164 -9.26 -21.22 -13.23
CA LEU A 164 -9.78 -19.86 -13.19
C LEU A 164 -10.56 -19.51 -11.92
N CYS A 165 -10.98 -20.48 -11.10
CA CYS A 165 -11.75 -20.23 -9.88
C CYS A 165 -10.91 -20.19 -8.60
N THR A 166 -9.57 -20.13 -8.72
CA THR A 166 -8.64 -20.10 -7.58
C THR A 166 -8.03 -18.70 -7.41
N GLY A 167 -7.37 -18.47 -6.28
CA GLY A 167 -6.52 -17.28 -6.08
C GLY A 167 -5.29 -17.18 -7.01
N ALA A 168 -5.13 -18.06 -8.01
CA ALA A 168 -3.98 -18.06 -8.92
C ALA A 168 -3.85 -16.77 -9.73
N LEU A 169 -4.93 -16.28 -10.35
CA LEU A 169 -4.85 -15.09 -11.20
C LEU A 169 -4.49 -13.83 -10.40
N PRO A 170 -5.15 -13.51 -9.25
CA PRO A 170 -4.72 -12.38 -8.41
C PRO A 170 -3.29 -12.53 -7.88
N THR A 171 -2.83 -13.74 -7.58
CA THR A 171 -1.45 -13.99 -7.15
C THR A 171 -0.45 -13.58 -8.24
N LEU A 172 -0.72 -13.94 -9.50
CA LEU A 172 0.22 -13.69 -10.60
C LEU A 172 0.34 -12.21 -11.02
N ARG A 173 -0.61 -11.36 -10.61
CA ARG A 173 -0.62 -9.92 -10.92
C ARG A 173 0.43 -9.12 -10.13
N ARG A 174 0.96 -9.72 -9.06
CA ARG A 174 1.97 -9.14 -8.19
C ARG A 174 2.98 -10.20 -7.77
N SER A 175 3.72 -10.76 -8.73
CA SER A 175 4.58 -11.91 -8.45
C SER A 175 5.93 -11.49 -7.88
N LEU A 176 6.03 -11.40 -6.55
CA LEU A 176 7.27 -11.20 -5.81
C LEU A 176 7.66 -12.50 -5.06
N PHE A 177 8.57 -12.40 -4.10
CA PHE A 177 9.03 -13.53 -3.28
C PHE A 177 7.91 -14.25 -2.51
N TYR A 178 6.85 -13.54 -2.09
CA TYR A 178 5.70 -14.17 -1.44
C TYR A 178 4.99 -15.16 -2.35
N GLU A 179 4.82 -14.77 -3.61
CA GLU A 179 4.08 -15.48 -4.62
C GLU A 179 4.89 -16.69 -5.13
N VAL A 180 6.22 -16.62 -5.14
CA VAL A 180 7.10 -17.79 -5.36
C VAL A 180 6.88 -18.84 -4.26
N ALA A 181 6.85 -18.43 -2.98
CA ALA A 181 6.59 -19.38 -1.88
C ALA A 181 5.17 -19.98 -1.96
N ALA A 182 4.15 -19.15 -2.20
CA ALA A 182 2.75 -19.55 -2.36
C ALA A 182 2.53 -20.52 -3.51
N SER A 183 3.00 -20.18 -4.70
CA SER A 183 2.86 -21.01 -5.89
C SER A 183 3.62 -22.33 -5.77
N SER A 184 4.84 -22.32 -5.20
CA SER A 184 5.61 -23.54 -4.94
C SER A 184 4.90 -24.46 -3.94
N GLY A 185 4.37 -23.91 -2.84
CA GLY A 185 3.57 -24.67 -1.87
C GLY A 185 2.33 -25.29 -2.50
N TYR A 186 1.62 -24.53 -3.35
CA TYR A 186 0.48 -25.02 -4.13
C TYR A 186 0.87 -26.20 -5.04
N PHE A 187 1.93 -26.06 -5.84
CA PHE A 187 2.38 -27.14 -6.72
C PHE A 187 2.71 -28.42 -5.94
N TRP A 188 3.57 -28.33 -4.92
CA TRP A 188 4.01 -29.49 -4.15
C TRP A 188 2.86 -30.11 -3.33
N SER A 189 1.95 -29.31 -2.78
CA SER A 189 0.73 -29.79 -2.13
C SER A 189 -0.13 -30.62 -3.09
N MET A 190 -0.34 -30.13 -4.31
CA MET A 190 -1.14 -30.87 -5.31
C MET A 190 -0.43 -32.12 -5.84
N VAL A 191 0.90 -32.12 -5.96
CA VAL A 191 1.68 -33.35 -6.26
C VAL A 191 1.51 -34.37 -5.13
N GLY A 192 1.59 -33.93 -3.88
CA GLY A 192 1.37 -34.77 -2.70
C GLY A 192 -0.02 -35.37 -2.68
N LEU A 193 -1.06 -34.56 -2.91
CA LEU A 193 -2.45 -35.03 -2.97
C LEU A 193 -2.69 -36.00 -4.13
N LEU A 194 -2.14 -35.72 -5.31
CA LEU A 194 -2.17 -36.63 -6.46
C LEU A 194 -1.52 -37.97 -6.10
N ALA A 195 -0.32 -37.95 -5.55
CA ALA A 195 0.42 -39.15 -5.19
C ALA A 195 -0.29 -39.97 -4.10
N CYS A 196 -0.85 -39.32 -3.07
CA CYS A 196 -1.68 -39.97 -2.06
C CYS A 196 -2.90 -40.64 -2.69
N THR A 197 -3.58 -39.93 -3.60
CA THR A 197 -4.75 -40.45 -4.32
C THR A 197 -4.38 -41.65 -5.19
N GLN A 198 -3.23 -41.61 -5.88
CA GLN A 198 -2.73 -42.75 -6.64
C GLN A 198 -2.39 -43.94 -5.74
N ALA A 199 -1.79 -43.72 -4.57
CA ALA A 199 -1.51 -44.78 -3.60
C ALA A 199 -2.79 -45.48 -3.09
N LEU A 200 -3.90 -44.74 -3.00
CA LEU A 200 -5.21 -45.27 -2.62
C LEU A 200 -5.85 -46.11 -3.75
N PHE A 201 -5.75 -45.67 -5.00
CA PHE A 201 -6.39 -46.35 -6.14
C PHE A 201 -5.57 -47.48 -6.75
N HIS A 202 -4.23 -47.36 -6.81
CA HIS A 202 -3.39 -48.37 -7.44
C HIS A 202 -3.04 -49.52 -6.49
N LYS A 203 -3.16 -50.75 -6.99
CA LYS A 203 -2.73 -51.96 -6.27
C LYS A 203 -1.22 -52.23 -6.41
N THR A 204 -0.65 -51.91 -7.58
CA THR A 204 0.77 -52.07 -7.91
C THR A 204 1.51 -50.73 -7.76
N HIS A 205 2.79 -50.76 -7.38
CA HIS A 205 3.65 -49.57 -7.20
C HIS A 205 3.26 -48.58 -6.09
N LYS A 206 2.45 -49.00 -5.10
CA LYS A 206 2.07 -48.15 -3.95
C LYS A 206 3.26 -47.47 -3.27
N GLY A 207 4.38 -48.19 -3.07
CA GLY A 207 5.58 -47.63 -2.45
C GLY A 207 6.16 -46.42 -3.20
N ARG A 208 6.11 -46.40 -4.54
CA ARG A 208 6.58 -45.26 -5.35
C ARG A 208 5.71 -44.02 -5.13
N TRP A 209 4.39 -44.22 -5.11
CA TRP A 209 3.43 -43.14 -4.85
C TRP A 209 3.51 -42.62 -3.42
N LEU A 210 3.69 -43.51 -2.43
CA LEU A 210 3.92 -43.10 -1.04
C LEU A 210 5.23 -42.32 -0.88
N SER A 211 6.29 -42.73 -1.60
CA SER A 211 7.57 -42.00 -1.60
C SER A 211 7.42 -40.60 -2.20
N LEU A 212 6.74 -40.50 -3.34
CA LEU A 212 6.44 -39.21 -3.98
C LEU A 212 5.56 -38.34 -3.09
N ALA A 213 4.57 -38.93 -2.40
CA ALA A 213 3.72 -38.21 -1.45
C ALA A 213 4.52 -37.66 -0.27
N GLY A 214 5.39 -38.47 0.34
CA GLY A 214 6.27 -38.04 1.42
C GLY A 214 7.20 -36.91 0.99
N PHE A 215 7.83 -37.06 -0.18
CA PHE A 215 8.71 -36.04 -0.75
C PHE A 215 7.95 -34.74 -1.03
N ALA A 216 6.81 -34.81 -1.71
CA ALA A 216 6.05 -33.62 -2.10
C ALA A 216 5.43 -32.90 -0.90
N ILE A 217 4.94 -33.60 0.12
CA ILE A 217 4.43 -32.96 1.35
C ILE A 217 5.59 -32.30 2.12
N GLY A 218 6.76 -32.96 2.19
CA GLY A 218 7.96 -32.35 2.76
C GLY A 218 8.35 -31.06 2.01
N MET A 219 8.38 -31.10 0.68
CA MET A 219 8.66 -29.93 -0.16
C MET A 219 7.62 -28.82 0.02
N ALA A 220 6.33 -29.16 0.13
CA ALA A 220 5.26 -28.19 0.38
C ALA A 220 5.47 -27.46 1.72
N GLY A 221 5.81 -28.20 2.78
CA GLY A 221 6.18 -27.62 4.08
C GLY A 221 7.47 -26.78 4.02
N ALA A 222 8.43 -27.20 3.19
CA ALA A 222 9.67 -26.46 2.94
C ALA A 222 9.50 -25.26 1.98
N SER A 223 8.38 -25.14 1.27
CA SER A 223 7.96 -23.91 0.57
C SER A 223 7.26 -22.95 1.52
N ARG A 224 6.37 -23.48 2.37
CA ARG A 224 5.58 -22.73 3.36
C ARG A 224 5.38 -23.55 4.62
N GLY A 225 5.88 -23.05 5.75
CA GLY A 225 5.72 -23.72 7.05
C GLY A 225 4.26 -23.97 7.44
N THR A 226 3.32 -23.18 6.89
CA THR A 226 1.87 -23.34 7.07
C THR A 226 1.32 -24.65 6.48
N LEU A 227 2.05 -25.32 5.60
CA LEU A 227 1.69 -26.61 5.00
C LEU A 227 2.31 -27.81 5.73
N LEU A 228 3.21 -27.60 6.70
CA LEU A 228 3.79 -28.68 7.52
C LEU A 228 2.73 -29.57 8.22
N PRO A 229 1.55 -29.08 8.66
CA PRO A 229 0.52 -29.93 9.24
C PRO A 229 0.04 -31.07 8.33
N LEU A 230 0.22 -30.97 7.00
CA LEU A 230 -0.10 -32.06 6.07
C LEU A 230 0.72 -33.34 6.32
N LEU A 231 1.87 -33.25 7.01
CA LEU A 231 2.67 -34.41 7.40
C LEU A 231 1.89 -35.40 8.27
N ILE A 232 0.89 -34.94 9.03
CA ILE A 232 0.03 -35.79 9.88
C ILE A 232 -0.78 -36.80 9.05
N LEU A 233 -1.01 -36.50 7.76
CA LEU A 233 -1.78 -37.37 6.86
C LEU A 233 -0.98 -38.57 6.34
N LEU A 234 0.35 -38.51 6.37
CA LEU A 234 1.21 -39.61 5.91
C LEU A 234 1.08 -40.87 6.79
N PRO A 235 1.16 -40.79 8.14
CA PRO A 235 0.84 -41.91 9.02
C PRO A 235 -0.55 -42.51 8.79
N VAL A 236 -1.57 -41.66 8.60
CA VAL A 236 -2.96 -42.12 8.36
C VAL A 236 -3.03 -42.93 7.07
N LEU A 237 -2.40 -42.44 6.00
CA LEU A 237 -2.32 -43.14 4.72
C LEU A 237 -1.50 -44.45 4.82
N ALA A 238 -0.37 -44.41 5.50
CA ALA A 238 0.48 -45.58 5.73
C ALA A 238 -0.26 -46.67 6.54
N ALA A 239 -0.98 -46.29 7.59
CA ALA A 239 -1.81 -47.18 8.39
C ALA A 239 -2.93 -47.81 7.55
N TRP A 240 -3.61 -47.02 6.71
CA TRP A 240 -4.61 -47.53 5.77
C TRP A 240 -4.01 -48.55 4.80
N CYS A 241 -2.87 -48.23 4.17
CA CYS A 241 -2.18 -49.14 3.25
C CYS A 241 -1.72 -50.42 3.96
N THR A 242 -1.24 -50.31 5.20
CA THR A 242 -0.83 -51.46 6.04
C THR A 242 -2.01 -52.36 6.34
N HIS A 243 -3.13 -51.79 6.78
CA HIS A 243 -4.36 -52.52 7.03
C HIS A 243 -4.90 -53.21 5.76
N GLN A 244 -4.80 -52.56 4.60
CA GLN A 244 -5.16 -53.17 3.32
C GLN A 244 -4.23 -54.34 2.95
N ASN A 245 -2.91 -54.20 3.18
CA ASN A 245 -1.97 -55.30 2.95
C ASN A 245 -2.30 -56.49 3.87
N TRP A 246 -2.60 -56.24 5.15
CA TRP A 246 -2.99 -57.26 6.12
C TRP A 246 -4.30 -57.97 5.75
N LYS A 247 -5.32 -57.21 5.29
CA LYS A 247 -6.58 -57.76 4.76
C LYS A 247 -6.37 -58.62 3.51
N ASN A 248 -5.41 -58.26 2.66
CA ASN A 248 -5.04 -59.02 1.47
C ASN A 248 -4.08 -60.19 1.76
N GLY A 249 -3.97 -60.62 3.01
CA GLY A 249 -3.21 -61.82 3.40
C GLY A 249 -1.73 -61.61 3.68
N ALA A 250 -1.21 -60.36 3.66
CA ALA A 250 0.16 -60.11 4.07
C ALA A 250 0.33 -60.41 5.57
N ARG A 251 1.30 -61.26 5.90
CA ARG A 251 1.65 -61.63 7.28
C ARG A 251 3.11 -61.35 7.64
N ASN A 252 3.97 -61.09 6.64
CA ASN A 252 5.37 -60.77 6.92
C ASN A 252 5.52 -59.32 7.41
N ARG A 253 6.48 -59.10 8.32
CA ARG A 253 6.76 -57.76 8.91
C ARG A 253 7.11 -56.71 7.85
N TRP A 254 7.81 -57.12 6.78
CA TRP A 254 8.27 -56.20 5.74
C TRP A 254 7.12 -55.59 4.93
N ALA A 255 6.12 -56.36 4.50
CA ALA A 255 4.98 -55.84 3.76
C ALA A 255 4.06 -54.94 4.62
N LEU A 256 4.13 -55.08 5.95
CA LEU A 256 3.42 -54.22 6.90
C LEU A 256 4.21 -52.94 7.22
N LEU A 257 5.55 -52.98 7.23
CA LEU A 257 6.41 -51.81 7.47
C LEU A 257 6.66 -50.95 6.22
N GLN A 258 6.64 -51.54 5.02
CA GLN A 258 6.91 -50.85 3.76
C GLN A 258 6.11 -49.55 3.57
N PRO A 259 4.78 -49.48 3.81
CA PRO A 259 4.03 -48.24 3.64
C PRO A 259 4.56 -47.10 4.52
N TRP A 260 4.99 -47.40 5.74
CA TRP A 260 5.55 -46.44 6.69
C TRP A 260 6.93 -45.94 6.23
N LEU A 261 7.79 -46.85 5.77
CA LEU A 261 9.11 -46.47 5.25
C LEU A 261 8.99 -45.59 4.01
N PHE A 262 8.15 -45.98 3.04
CA PHE A 262 8.01 -45.21 1.81
C PHE A 262 7.32 -43.86 2.03
N ALA A 263 6.29 -43.78 2.87
CA ALA A 263 5.62 -42.51 3.15
C ALA A 263 6.45 -41.60 4.05
N GLY A 264 7.07 -42.16 5.10
CA GLY A 264 7.77 -41.43 6.15
C GLY A 264 9.16 -41.00 5.74
N PHE A 265 9.97 -41.88 5.13
CA PHE A 265 11.41 -41.61 4.93
C PHE A 265 11.69 -40.31 4.15
N PRO A 266 11.09 -40.05 2.97
CA PRO A 266 11.38 -38.81 2.23
C PRO A 266 10.89 -37.56 2.97
N ALA A 267 9.73 -37.64 3.62
CA ALA A 267 9.17 -36.53 4.39
C ALA A 267 10.04 -36.20 5.61
N THR A 268 10.47 -37.23 6.35
CA THR A 268 11.36 -37.10 7.50
C THR A 268 12.73 -36.59 7.08
N ALA A 269 13.28 -37.02 5.94
CA ALA A 269 14.54 -36.50 5.43
C ALA A 269 14.47 -34.99 5.13
N ILE A 270 13.40 -34.53 4.47
CA ILE A 270 13.19 -33.10 4.21
C ILE A 270 12.97 -32.34 5.52
N LEU A 271 12.17 -32.88 6.44
CA LEU A 271 11.93 -32.25 7.74
C LEU A 271 13.24 -32.11 8.54
N ILE A 272 14.06 -33.16 8.61
CA ILE A 272 15.37 -33.11 9.28
C ILE A 272 16.26 -32.06 8.59
N GLY A 273 16.30 -32.04 7.25
CA GLY A 273 17.04 -31.02 6.50
C GLY A 273 16.57 -29.61 6.81
N LEU A 274 15.26 -29.38 6.88
CA LEU A 274 14.65 -28.09 7.21
C LEU A 274 14.95 -27.66 8.64
N LEU A 275 14.82 -28.58 9.61
CA LEU A 275 15.14 -28.32 11.02
C LEU A 275 16.64 -28.04 11.19
N GLY A 276 17.51 -28.79 10.50
CA GLY A 276 18.94 -28.55 10.47
C GLY A 276 19.30 -27.21 9.82
N TYR A 277 18.63 -26.86 8.72
CA TYR A 277 18.77 -25.56 8.05
C TYR A 277 18.37 -24.40 8.98
N ASN A 278 17.26 -24.53 9.71
CA ASN A 278 16.83 -23.54 10.70
C ASN A 278 17.80 -23.45 11.87
N PHE A 279 18.27 -24.58 12.39
CA PHE A 279 19.27 -24.61 13.45
C PHE A 279 20.58 -23.93 13.03
N ALA A 280 21.05 -24.19 11.81
CA ALA A 280 22.26 -23.55 11.28
C ALA A 280 22.10 -22.03 11.06
N ARG A 281 20.90 -21.57 10.66
CA ARG A 281 20.61 -20.14 10.49
C ARG A 281 20.41 -19.40 11.80
N PHE A 282 19.65 -19.97 12.73
CA PHE A 282 19.08 -19.25 13.87
C PHE A 282 19.44 -19.83 15.24
N GLY A 283 20.20 -20.93 15.28
CA GLY A 283 20.54 -21.65 16.51
C GLY A 283 19.36 -22.42 17.13
N HIS A 284 18.20 -22.48 16.47
CA HIS A 284 17.02 -23.18 16.96
C HIS A 284 16.26 -23.88 15.81
N PRO A 285 15.96 -25.19 15.92
CA PRO A 285 15.41 -25.95 14.80
C PRO A 285 13.97 -25.56 14.41
N LEU A 286 13.18 -25.06 15.36
CA LEU A 286 11.80 -24.61 15.12
C LEU A 286 11.69 -23.10 14.89
N GLU A 287 12.82 -22.39 14.80
CA GLU A 287 12.81 -20.97 14.44
C GLU A 287 12.87 -20.81 12.93
N PHE A 288 11.81 -20.25 12.35
CA PHE A 288 11.69 -20.09 10.90
C PHE A 288 12.16 -18.72 10.41
N GLY A 289 12.52 -17.81 11.31
CA GLY A 289 12.98 -16.44 11.03
C GLY A 289 12.00 -15.36 11.48
N PHE A 290 10.81 -15.72 11.97
CA PHE A 290 9.76 -14.77 12.36
C PHE A 290 10.19 -13.82 13.48
N ARG A 291 10.97 -14.31 14.45
CA ARG A 291 11.47 -13.48 15.57
C ARG A 291 12.54 -12.46 15.16
N PHE A 292 13.06 -12.62 13.95
CA PHE A 292 14.18 -11.82 13.41
C PHE A 292 13.73 -10.92 12.27
N GLN A 293 12.42 -10.81 12.01
CA GLN A 293 11.91 -9.90 10.97
C GLN A 293 12.19 -8.45 11.33
N VAL A 294 12.77 -7.71 10.38
CA VAL A 294 13.18 -6.31 10.61
C VAL A 294 11.98 -5.37 10.79
N ASN A 295 10.84 -5.68 10.17
CA ASN A 295 9.60 -4.91 10.24
C ASN A 295 8.71 -5.25 11.45
N GLY A 296 9.24 -5.98 12.44
CA GLY A 296 8.54 -6.34 13.67
C GLY A 296 7.77 -7.66 13.61
N MET A 297 7.50 -8.24 14.78
CA MET A 297 6.82 -9.54 14.89
C MET A 297 5.36 -9.37 15.33
N PRO A 298 4.41 -10.11 14.73
CA PRO A 298 3.06 -10.18 15.28
C PRO A 298 3.08 -10.69 16.72
N PRO A 299 2.32 -10.06 17.64
CA PRO A 299 2.23 -10.51 19.04
C PRO A 299 1.67 -11.94 19.15
N LYS A 300 0.92 -12.38 18.13
CA LYS A 300 0.39 -13.73 18.02
C LYS A 300 0.28 -14.13 16.55
N MET A 301 0.87 -15.26 16.18
CA MET A 301 0.85 -15.77 14.80
C MET A 301 -0.47 -16.46 14.44
N PHE A 302 -1.00 -17.27 15.37
CA PHE A 302 -2.20 -18.06 15.16
C PHE A 302 -3.15 -18.00 16.35
N SER A 303 -4.45 -17.91 16.10
CA SER A 303 -5.50 -17.97 17.12
C SER A 303 -6.78 -18.59 16.56
N VAL A 304 -7.39 -19.49 17.34
CA VAL A 304 -8.70 -20.07 17.00
C VAL A 304 -9.79 -19.00 16.95
N SER A 305 -9.66 -17.91 17.72
CA SER A 305 -10.58 -16.76 17.69
C SER A 305 -10.68 -16.08 16.33
N TRP A 306 -9.71 -16.28 15.43
CA TRP A 306 -9.67 -15.65 14.11
C TRP A 306 -10.24 -16.53 12.99
N VAL A 307 -10.50 -17.81 13.28
CA VAL A 307 -11.03 -18.78 12.30
C VAL A 307 -12.29 -18.25 11.63
N TRP A 308 -13.27 -17.78 12.41
CA TRP A 308 -14.49 -17.23 11.83
C TRP A 308 -14.25 -15.95 11.04
N HIS A 309 -13.38 -15.06 11.54
CA HIS A 309 -13.03 -13.82 10.84
C HIS A 309 -12.44 -14.13 9.46
N ASN A 310 -11.42 -14.98 9.36
CA ASN A 310 -10.79 -15.32 8.09
C ASN A 310 -11.72 -16.10 7.16
N LEU A 311 -12.44 -17.11 7.67
CA LEU A 311 -13.42 -17.85 6.87
C LEU A 311 -14.51 -16.94 6.32
N ARG A 312 -14.95 -15.94 7.10
CA ARG A 312 -15.90 -14.93 6.63
C ARG A 312 -15.36 -14.24 5.39
N TYR A 313 -14.14 -13.69 5.41
CA TYR A 313 -13.60 -12.99 4.24
C TYR A 313 -13.30 -13.92 3.07
N TYR A 314 -12.90 -15.17 3.31
CA TYR A 314 -12.65 -16.10 2.21
C TYR A 314 -13.94 -16.59 1.54
N TYR A 315 -15.01 -16.90 2.30
CA TYR A 315 -16.15 -17.67 1.76
C TYR A 315 -17.55 -17.14 2.09
N PHE A 316 -17.71 -16.15 2.96
CA PHE A 316 -19.04 -15.65 3.36
C PHE A 316 -19.22 -14.14 3.11
N ALA A 317 -18.14 -13.40 2.93
CA ALA A 317 -18.18 -11.99 2.58
C ALA A 317 -18.58 -11.85 1.12
N LYS A 318 -19.63 -11.05 0.88
CA LYS A 318 -20.12 -10.79 -0.46
C LYS A 318 -19.04 -10.03 -1.25
N PRO A 319 -18.76 -10.43 -2.49
CA PRO A 319 -17.90 -9.64 -3.34
C PRO A 319 -18.47 -8.24 -3.51
N GLN A 320 -17.60 -7.23 -3.48
CA GLN A 320 -18.00 -5.88 -3.82
C GLN A 320 -18.09 -5.79 -5.34
N LEU A 321 -19.27 -5.50 -5.87
CA LEU A 321 -19.51 -5.36 -7.31
C LEU A 321 -19.62 -3.89 -7.68
N TYR A 322 -19.00 -3.51 -8.80
CA TYR A 322 -19.00 -2.16 -9.36
C TYR A 322 -19.69 -2.15 -10.75
N PRO A 323 -20.37 -1.05 -11.11
CA PRO A 323 -20.95 -0.86 -12.45
C PRO A 323 -19.90 -0.52 -13.52
N TYR A 324 -18.66 -0.25 -13.12
CA TYR A 324 -17.53 0.07 -13.99
C TYR A 324 -16.45 -0.99 -13.87
N PHE A 325 -15.71 -1.22 -14.95
CA PHE A 325 -14.56 -2.10 -14.97
C PHE A 325 -13.57 -1.74 -13.84
N PRO A 326 -13.01 -2.74 -13.10
CA PRO A 326 -13.06 -4.18 -13.33
C PRO A 326 -14.29 -4.89 -12.75
N PHE A 327 -15.36 -4.17 -12.41
CA PHE A 327 -16.64 -4.68 -11.86
C PHE A 327 -16.57 -5.34 -10.49
N VAL A 328 -15.39 -5.52 -9.92
CA VAL A 328 -15.20 -6.12 -8.60
C VAL A 328 -14.17 -5.35 -7.80
N ALA A 329 -14.32 -5.37 -6.47
CA ALA A 329 -13.40 -4.75 -5.54
C ALA A 329 -13.20 -5.59 -4.26
N PRO A 330 -12.12 -5.35 -3.50
CA PRO A 330 -11.88 -5.96 -2.21
C PRO A 330 -13.01 -5.69 -1.21
N VAL A 331 -13.27 -6.66 -0.34
CA VAL A 331 -14.16 -6.47 0.79
C VAL A 331 -13.44 -5.63 1.84
N PRO A 332 -14.03 -4.51 2.31
CA PRO A 332 -13.47 -3.72 3.39
C PRO A 332 -13.28 -4.54 4.66
N ASP A 333 -12.08 -4.52 5.24
CA ASP A 333 -11.75 -5.23 6.47
C ASP A 333 -11.58 -4.32 7.68
N ILE A 334 -12.72 -3.93 8.24
CA ILE A 334 -12.76 -2.77 9.13
C ILE A 334 -12.72 -3.16 10.62
N VAL A 335 -13.40 -4.23 11.00
CA VAL A 335 -13.43 -4.70 12.39
C VAL A 335 -12.61 -5.97 12.51
N ARG A 336 -11.44 -5.82 13.13
CA ARG A 336 -10.50 -6.91 13.35
C ARG A 336 -10.60 -7.43 14.79
N PRO A 337 -10.46 -8.74 15.02
CA PRO A 337 -10.31 -9.28 16.35
C PRO A 337 -9.07 -8.71 17.05
N ALA A 338 -9.06 -8.71 18.39
CA ALA A 338 -7.89 -8.29 19.15
C ALA A 338 -6.63 -9.07 18.74
N GLN A 339 -5.48 -8.37 18.72
CA GLN A 339 -4.15 -8.91 18.37
C GLN A 339 -4.00 -9.41 16.93
N TYR A 340 -4.96 -9.12 16.05
CA TYR A 340 -4.88 -9.45 14.63
C TYR A 340 -3.92 -8.49 13.92
N TRP A 341 -2.82 -9.02 13.37
CA TRP A 341 -1.64 -8.23 13.00
C TRP A 341 -1.86 -7.37 11.75
N SER A 342 -2.16 -7.99 10.63
CA SER A 342 -2.17 -7.31 9.32
C SER A 342 -3.09 -8.03 8.33
N TYR A 343 -3.36 -7.42 7.18
CA TYR A 343 -4.14 -8.03 6.12
C TYR A 343 -3.70 -7.46 4.77
N GLU A 344 -4.04 -8.20 3.72
CA GLU A 344 -4.03 -7.73 2.35
C GLU A 344 -5.44 -7.86 1.74
N GLN A 345 -5.61 -7.32 0.54
CA GLN A 345 -6.85 -7.35 -0.21
C GLN A 345 -7.46 -8.77 -0.25
N ALA A 346 -8.74 -8.87 0.09
CA ALA A 346 -9.54 -10.08 -0.05
C ALA A 346 -10.84 -9.74 -0.76
N HIS A 347 -11.13 -10.37 -1.90
CA HIS A 347 -12.26 -9.98 -2.74
C HIS A 347 -13.61 -10.58 -2.31
N GLY A 348 -13.63 -11.49 -1.34
CA GLY A 348 -14.87 -12.12 -0.84
C GLY A 348 -15.48 -13.10 -1.84
N GLN A 349 -15.47 -14.40 -1.52
CA GLN A 349 -16.02 -15.42 -2.43
C GLN A 349 -17.31 -16.05 -1.90
N ALA A 350 -18.25 -15.22 -1.41
CA ALA A 350 -19.56 -15.68 -0.92
C ALA A 350 -20.33 -16.57 -1.89
N TYR A 351 -20.12 -16.44 -3.20
CA TYR A 351 -20.74 -17.29 -4.21
C TYR A 351 -20.27 -18.76 -4.10
N MET A 352 -19.08 -19.03 -3.56
CA MET A 352 -18.58 -20.40 -3.36
C MET A 352 -19.08 -21.03 -2.05
N GLY A 353 -19.13 -20.29 -0.95
CA GLY A 353 -19.32 -20.84 0.41
C GLY A 353 -20.56 -21.72 0.59
N PRO A 354 -21.79 -21.18 0.41
CA PRO A 354 -23.03 -21.94 0.62
C PRO A 354 -23.19 -23.13 -0.32
N LEU A 355 -22.75 -23.00 -1.58
CA LEU A 355 -22.81 -24.08 -2.56
C LEU A 355 -21.84 -25.22 -2.17
N VAL A 356 -20.60 -24.88 -1.79
CA VAL A 356 -19.61 -25.86 -1.33
C VAL A 356 -20.16 -26.65 -0.13
N VAL A 357 -20.73 -25.96 0.86
CA VAL A 357 -21.31 -26.61 2.05
C VAL A 357 -22.48 -27.52 1.66
N ALA A 358 -23.38 -27.05 0.79
CA ALA A 358 -24.52 -27.85 0.33
C ALA A 358 -24.09 -29.09 -0.46
N LEU A 359 -23.05 -28.96 -1.30
CA LEU A 359 -22.50 -30.06 -2.10
C LEU A 359 -21.81 -31.10 -1.22
N LEU A 360 -20.99 -30.66 -0.26
CA LEU A 360 -20.35 -31.54 0.71
C LEU A 360 -21.39 -32.24 1.60
N ALA A 361 -22.41 -31.51 2.07
CA ALA A 361 -23.52 -32.09 2.83
C ALA A 361 -24.31 -33.11 2.01
N ALA A 362 -24.54 -32.87 0.72
CA ALA A 362 -25.21 -33.81 -0.18
C ALA A 362 -24.38 -35.10 -0.39
N VAL A 363 -23.05 -34.99 -0.42
CA VAL A 363 -22.15 -36.15 -0.47
C VAL A 363 -22.15 -36.91 0.84
N VAL A 364 -22.10 -36.23 1.99
CA VAL A 364 -22.19 -36.88 3.31
C VAL A 364 -23.54 -37.60 3.48
N TRP A 365 -24.65 -36.94 3.14
CA TRP A 365 -26.00 -37.48 3.27
C TRP A 365 -26.23 -38.72 2.38
N ARG A 366 -25.63 -38.76 1.19
CA ARG A 366 -25.74 -39.90 0.27
C ARG A 366 -24.46 -40.73 0.14
N TRP A 367 -23.55 -40.62 1.10
CA TRP A 367 -22.21 -41.19 1.05
C TRP A 367 -22.19 -42.66 0.66
N LYS A 368 -22.97 -43.48 1.37
CA LYS A 368 -23.06 -44.93 1.16
C LYS A 368 -23.62 -45.32 -0.23
N LYS A 369 -24.38 -44.42 -0.88
CA LYS A 369 -24.99 -44.62 -2.21
C LYS A 369 -24.22 -43.95 -3.35
N LEU A 370 -23.39 -42.96 -3.05
CA LEU A 370 -22.59 -42.20 -4.02
C LEU A 370 -21.18 -42.76 -4.15
N ILE A 371 -20.60 -43.21 -3.05
CA ILE A 371 -19.25 -43.72 -2.98
C ILE A 371 -19.31 -45.06 -2.22
N PRO A 372 -19.41 -46.21 -2.92
CA PRO A 372 -19.44 -47.53 -2.30
C PRO A 372 -18.21 -47.68 -1.40
N GLY A 373 -18.33 -48.35 -0.25
CA GLY A 373 -17.26 -48.53 0.77
C GLY A 373 -15.97 -49.17 0.24
N SER A 374 -15.19 -48.37 -0.50
CA SER A 374 -14.11 -48.76 -1.41
C SER A 374 -12.98 -47.73 -1.32
N ALA A 375 -11.91 -47.92 -2.11
CA ALA A 375 -10.81 -46.94 -2.21
C ALA A 375 -11.29 -45.51 -2.52
N SER A 376 -12.38 -45.36 -3.26
CA SER A 376 -12.97 -44.04 -3.58
C SER A 376 -13.54 -43.35 -2.33
N SER A 377 -14.15 -44.08 -1.39
CA SER A 377 -14.64 -43.49 -0.14
C SER A 377 -13.47 -42.99 0.70
N ALA A 378 -12.43 -43.82 0.85
CA ALA A 378 -11.23 -43.46 1.58
C ALA A 378 -10.55 -42.23 0.97
N ALA A 379 -10.41 -42.18 -0.36
CA ALA A 379 -9.83 -41.05 -1.07
C ALA A 379 -10.63 -39.75 -0.89
N PHE A 380 -11.96 -39.81 -0.82
CA PHE A 380 -12.78 -38.61 -0.64
C PHE A 380 -12.63 -38.09 0.79
N VAL A 381 -12.74 -38.96 1.80
CA VAL A 381 -12.52 -38.55 3.21
C VAL A 381 -11.12 -37.98 3.36
N PHE A 382 -10.12 -38.66 2.81
CA PHE A 382 -8.74 -38.19 2.84
C PHE A 382 -8.58 -36.81 2.20
N THR A 383 -9.22 -36.57 1.06
CA THR A 383 -9.22 -35.24 0.39
C THR A 383 -9.93 -34.18 1.22
N ALA A 384 -11.07 -34.49 1.85
CA ALA A 384 -11.78 -33.56 2.72
C ALA A 384 -10.97 -33.21 3.98
N VAL A 385 -10.30 -34.20 4.57
CA VAL A 385 -9.37 -33.99 5.69
C VAL A 385 -8.15 -33.20 5.23
N TRP A 386 -7.62 -33.46 4.03
CA TRP A 386 -6.53 -32.67 3.43
C TRP A 386 -6.90 -31.19 3.33
N PHE A 387 -8.07 -30.88 2.78
CA PHE A 387 -8.59 -29.52 2.72
C PHE A 387 -8.64 -28.88 4.10
N ALA A 388 -9.20 -29.58 5.10
CA ALA A 388 -9.32 -29.05 6.46
C ALA A 388 -7.95 -28.79 7.11
N VAL A 389 -6.99 -29.70 6.94
CA VAL A 389 -5.63 -29.56 7.48
C VAL A 389 -4.86 -28.42 6.80
N ALA A 390 -5.01 -28.23 5.49
CA ALA A 390 -4.39 -27.12 4.78
C ALA A 390 -5.05 -25.76 5.07
N ALA A 391 -6.38 -25.74 5.24
CA ALA A 391 -7.14 -24.52 5.50
C ALA A 391 -7.01 -24.03 6.96
N ALA A 392 -6.85 -24.94 7.93
CA ALA A 392 -6.86 -24.59 9.35
C ALA A 392 -5.79 -23.56 9.75
N PRO A 393 -4.51 -23.66 9.33
CA PRO A 393 -3.50 -22.63 9.61
C PRO A 393 -3.86 -21.26 9.03
N MET A 394 -4.41 -21.22 7.80
CA MET A 394 -4.81 -19.96 7.15
C MET A 394 -6.07 -19.36 7.77
N ALA A 395 -7.00 -20.19 8.22
CA ALA A 395 -8.15 -19.72 8.98
C ALA A 395 -7.71 -19.17 10.34
N ALA A 396 -6.73 -19.77 10.99
CA ALA A 396 -6.25 -19.33 12.31
C ALA A 396 -5.17 -18.24 12.25
N ALA A 397 -4.65 -17.84 11.09
CA ALA A 397 -3.54 -16.90 10.97
C ALA A 397 -3.94 -15.47 11.34
N GLY A 398 -3.02 -14.73 11.96
CA GLY A 398 -3.16 -13.29 12.27
C GLY A 398 -2.96 -12.37 11.06
N VAL A 399 -2.83 -12.96 9.87
CA VAL A 399 -2.69 -12.27 8.58
C VAL A 399 -3.50 -13.00 7.51
N ARG A 400 -4.13 -12.25 6.60
CA ARG A 400 -4.93 -12.78 5.49
C ARG A 400 -4.54 -12.14 4.16
N ALA A 401 -4.50 -12.92 3.09
CA ALA A 401 -4.33 -12.45 1.70
C ALA A 401 -5.06 -13.38 0.71
N ASN A 402 -5.39 -12.89 -0.50
CA ASN A 402 -5.93 -13.73 -1.59
C ASN A 402 -4.97 -14.87 -1.96
N ARG A 403 -3.65 -14.60 -2.00
CA ARG A 403 -2.65 -15.61 -2.37
C ARG A 403 -2.63 -16.83 -1.44
N TYR A 404 -3.05 -16.68 -0.18
CA TYR A 404 -3.12 -17.79 0.78
C TYR A 404 -4.19 -18.82 0.42
N MET A 405 -5.18 -18.44 -0.39
CA MET A 405 -6.18 -19.38 -0.88
C MET A 405 -5.57 -20.48 -1.75
N LEU A 406 -4.39 -20.28 -2.33
CA LEU A 406 -3.67 -21.31 -3.07
C LEU A 406 -3.31 -22.54 -2.22
N ASP A 407 -3.17 -22.37 -0.90
CA ASP A 407 -2.82 -23.46 0.01
C ASP A 407 -3.98 -24.49 0.15
N PHE A 408 -5.24 -24.07 -0.01
CA PHE A 408 -6.41 -24.92 0.30
C PHE A 408 -7.56 -24.90 -0.73
N GLN A 409 -7.79 -23.78 -1.43
CA GLN A 409 -8.92 -23.63 -2.35
C GLN A 409 -8.88 -24.59 -3.56
N PRO A 410 -7.73 -24.92 -4.17
CA PRO A 410 -7.69 -25.89 -5.27
C PRO A 410 -8.25 -27.26 -4.86
N VAL A 411 -7.98 -27.71 -3.63
CA VAL A 411 -8.51 -28.98 -3.09
C VAL A 411 -10.02 -28.90 -2.90
N LEU A 412 -10.53 -27.76 -2.43
CA LEU A 412 -11.96 -27.51 -2.28
C LEU A 412 -12.70 -27.55 -3.63
N LEU A 413 -12.16 -26.86 -4.64
CA LEU A 413 -12.69 -26.88 -6.01
C LEU A 413 -12.66 -28.28 -6.60
N GLY A 414 -11.62 -29.06 -6.27
CA GLY A 414 -11.56 -30.49 -6.51
C GLY A 414 -12.78 -31.23 -5.98
N LEU A 415 -13.04 -31.12 -4.67
CA LEU A 415 -14.18 -31.77 -4.03
C LEU A 415 -15.53 -31.36 -4.63
N VAL A 416 -15.70 -30.08 -4.96
CA VAL A 416 -16.86 -29.56 -5.69
C VAL A 416 -16.98 -30.24 -7.06
N THR A 417 -15.88 -30.24 -7.82
CA THR A 417 -15.80 -30.86 -9.14
C THR A 417 -16.17 -32.34 -9.12
N LEU A 418 -15.66 -33.09 -8.15
CA LEU A 418 -15.99 -34.50 -7.92
C LEU A 418 -17.47 -34.69 -7.63
N THR A 419 -18.03 -33.83 -6.79
CA THR A 419 -19.45 -33.87 -6.45
C THR A 419 -20.28 -33.64 -7.72
N VAL A 420 -19.97 -32.61 -8.50
CA VAL A 420 -20.66 -32.31 -9.76
C VAL A 420 -20.56 -33.47 -10.74
N SER A 421 -19.39 -34.11 -10.89
CA SER A 421 -19.24 -35.30 -11.74
C SER A 421 -20.09 -36.48 -11.28
N LEU A 422 -20.19 -36.73 -9.97
CA LEU A 422 -20.99 -37.83 -9.42
C LEU A 422 -22.50 -37.59 -9.55
N PHE A 423 -22.97 -36.34 -9.41
CA PHE A 423 -24.39 -35.99 -9.55
C PHE A 423 -24.81 -35.75 -11.01
N GLY A 424 -23.94 -35.18 -11.84
CA GLY A 424 -24.23 -34.84 -13.24
C GLY A 424 -24.53 -36.03 -14.15
N THR A 425 -24.18 -37.25 -13.71
CA THR A 425 -24.47 -38.51 -14.43
C THR A 425 -25.86 -39.07 -14.15
N ARG A 426 -26.62 -38.48 -13.21
CA ARG A 426 -27.93 -38.99 -12.78
C ARG A 426 -29.10 -38.20 -13.38
N ARG A 427 -30.21 -38.89 -13.63
CA ARG A 427 -31.39 -38.34 -14.31
C ARG A 427 -32.45 -37.69 -13.40
N SER A 428 -32.25 -37.62 -12.07
CA SER A 428 -33.25 -37.00 -11.19
C SER A 428 -33.24 -35.48 -11.28
N TRP A 429 -34.41 -34.85 -11.04
CA TRP A 429 -34.57 -33.39 -11.07
C TRP A 429 -33.60 -32.67 -10.12
N LEU A 430 -33.45 -33.18 -8.89
CA LEU A 430 -32.52 -32.63 -7.89
C LEU A 430 -31.07 -32.69 -8.38
N SER A 431 -30.68 -33.76 -9.10
CA SER A 431 -29.33 -33.90 -9.65
C SER A 431 -29.05 -32.87 -10.73
N ARG A 432 -30.03 -32.64 -11.62
CA ARG A 432 -29.94 -31.61 -12.66
C ARG A 432 -29.83 -30.22 -12.03
N MET A 433 -30.68 -29.92 -11.05
CA MET A 433 -30.66 -28.62 -10.36
C MET A 433 -29.31 -28.35 -9.68
N VAL A 434 -28.79 -29.33 -8.92
CA VAL A 434 -27.48 -29.22 -8.25
C VAL A 434 -26.34 -29.08 -9.26
N THR A 435 -26.36 -29.85 -10.35
CA THR A 435 -25.34 -29.79 -11.40
C THR A 435 -25.36 -28.43 -12.10
N THR A 436 -26.53 -27.94 -12.51
CA THR A 436 -26.69 -26.63 -13.15
C THR A 436 -26.26 -25.51 -12.22
N ALA A 437 -26.74 -25.47 -10.97
CA ALA A 437 -26.36 -24.44 -10.00
C ALA A 437 -24.84 -24.43 -9.75
N SER A 438 -24.21 -25.61 -9.70
CA SER A 438 -22.76 -25.72 -9.51
C SER A 438 -21.99 -25.21 -10.72
N ILE A 439 -22.39 -25.62 -11.93
CA ILE A 439 -21.76 -25.17 -13.17
C ILE A 439 -21.89 -23.66 -13.33
N SER A 440 -23.08 -23.09 -13.08
CA SER A 440 -23.30 -21.65 -13.08
C SER A 440 -22.39 -20.94 -12.08
N THR A 441 -22.25 -21.48 -10.87
CA THR A 441 -21.38 -20.89 -9.83
C THR A 441 -19.91 -20.95 -10.21
N LEU A 442 -19.45 -22.04 -10.83
CA LEU A 442 -18.07 -22.15 -11.32
C LEU A 442 -17.81 -21.15 -12.47
N LEU A 443 -18.76 -20.96 -13.38
CA LEU A 443 -18.62 -19.96 -14.46
C LEU A 443 -18.57 -18.53 -13.90
N VAL A 444 -19.47 -18.20 -12.96
CA VAL A 444 -19.43 -16.91 -12.24
C VAL A 444 -18.11 -16.75 -11.48
N GLY A 445 -17.63 -17.81 -10.83
CA GLY A 445 -16.37 -17.80 -10.10
C GLY A 445 -15.15 -17.60 -10.97
N ALA A 446 -15.15 -18.15 -12.19
CA ALA A 446 -14.07 -17.94 -13.16
C ALA A 446 -14.03 -16.48 -13.65
N ALA A 447 -15.19 -15.92 -14.01
CA ALA A 447 -15.31 -14.52 -14.38
C ALA A 447 -14.91 -13.60 -13.22
N PHE A 448 -15.39 -13.89 -12.01
CA PHE A 448 -15.07 -13.13 -10.82
C PHE A 448 -13.57 -13.07 -10.53
N ASN A 449 -12.87 -14.20 -10.52
CA ASN A 449 -11.43 -14.22 -10.23
C ASN A 449 -10.60 -13.57 -11.35
N PHE A 450 -11.06 -13.65 -12.60
CA PHE A 450 -10.46 -12.91 -13.71
C PHE A 450 -10.52 -11.39 -13.44
N PHE A 451 -11.71 -10.87 -13.14
CA PHE A 451 -11.90 -9.45 -12.80
C PHE A 451 -11.18 -9.04 -11.51
N ALA A 452 -11.18 -9.90 -10.48
CA ALA A 452 -10.46 -9.65 -9.24
C ALA A 452 -8.95 -9.60 -9.46
N SER A 453 -8.42 -10.33 -10.44
CA SER A 453 -7.02 -10.22 -10.84
C SER A 453 -6.73 -8.86 -11.48
N LEU A 454 -7.65 -8.32 -12.29
CA LEU A 454 -7.49 -7.03 -12.95
C LEU A 454 -7.55 -5.86 -11.94
N HIS A 455 -8.34 -6.01 -10.88
CA HIS A 455 -8.34 -5.07 -9.76
C HIS A 455 -7.08 -5.19 -8.89
N SER A 456 -6.54 -6.40 -8.70
CA SER A 456 -5.61 -6.69 -7.60
C SER A 456 -4.47 -5.67 -7.49
N HIS A 457 -4.45 -4.93 -6.38
CA HIS A 457 -3.50 -3.87 -6.04
C HIS A 457 -3.43 -2.69 -7.03
N GLY A 458 -4.28 -2.59 -8.05
CA GLY A 458 -4.19 -1.55 -9.09
C GLY A 458 -3.00 -1.70 -10.05
N TRP A 459 -2.19 -2.75 -9.91
CA TRP A 459 -0.87 -2.83 -10.57
C TRP A 459 -0.94 -2.78 -12.10
N LEU A 460 -1.92 -3.42 -12.72
CA LEU A 460 -2.08 -3.36 -14.19
C LEU A 460 -2.48 -1.95 -14.64
N ARG A 461 -3.37 -1.28 -13.89
CA ARG A 461 -3.79 0.10 -14.16
C ARG A 461 -2.60 1.06 -14.06
N ASP A 462 -1.77 0.87 -13.04
CA ASP A 462 -0.72 1.82 -12.70
C ASP A 462 0.56 1.60 -13.54
N ARG A 463 0.94 0.34 -13.83
CA ARG A 463 2.13 0.02 -14.64
C ARG A 463 1.88 -0.01 -16.15
N HIS A 464 0.67 -0.38 -16.58
CA HIS A 464 0.32 -0.59 -17.99
C HIS A 464 -0.99 0.10 -18.35
N ARG A 465 -1.07 1.41 -18.08
CA ARG A 465 -2.29 2.24 -18.19
C ARG A 465 -3.00 2.10 -19.55
N ASN A 466 -2.25 2.08 -20.66
CA ASN A 466 -2.82 1.99 -22.00
C ASN A 466 -3.52 0.63 -22.24
N ASP A 467 -2.89 -0.46 -21.82
CA ASP A 467 -3.45 -1.81 -21.94
C ASP A 467 -4.68 -1.97 -21.05
N TYR A 468 -4.60 -1.50 -19.81
CA TYR A 468 -5.74 -1.47 -18.89
C TYR A 468 -6.92 -0.71 -19.50
N THR A 469 -6.67 0.51 -20.00
CA THR A 469 -7.68 1.39 -20.63
C THR A 469 -8.33 0.71 -21.84
N ALA A 470 -7.54 0.04 -22.68
CA ALA A 470 -8.05 -0.67 -23.84
C ALA A 470 -8.99 -1.84 -23.46
N ILE A 471 -8.65 -2.57 -22.40
CA ILE A 471 -9.49 -3.65 -21.85
C ILE A 471 -10.75 -3.07 -21.22
N ALA A 472 -10.61 -2.07 -20.37
CA ALA A 472 -11.71 -1.39 -19.69
C ALA A 472 -12.76 -0.87 -20.67
N ARG A 473 -12.34 -0.11 -21.71
CA ARG A 473 -13.22 0.38 -22.79
C ARG A 473 -14.06 -0.71 -23.44
N ARG A 474 -13.46 -1.89 -23.70
CA ARG A 474 -14.16 -3.01 -24.35
C ARG A 474 -15.21 -3.62 -23.43
N PHE A 475 -14.83 -3.88 -22.18
CA PHE A 475 -15.73 -4.47 -21.19
C PHE A 475 -16.85 -3.52 -20.78
N ASP A 476 -16.55 -2.25 -20.51
CA ASP A 476 -17.56 -1.26 -20.17
C ASP A 476 -18.50 -0.97 -21.34
N ARG A 477 -18.01 -0.89 -22.59
CA ARG A 477 -18.89 -0.75 -23.77
C ARG A 477 -19.89 -1.90 -23.88
N ALA A 478 -19.49 -3.12 -23.52
CA ALA A 478 -20.36 -4.29 -23.53
C ALA A 478 -21.31 -4.34 -22.33
N ALA A 479 -20.84 -3.97 -21.14
CA ALA A 479 -21.59 -4.12 -19.90
C ALA A 479 -22.51 -2.92 -19.59
N TRP A 480 -22.09 -1.70 -19.93
CA TRP A 480 -22.77 -0.47 -19.56
C TRP A 480 -24.24 -0.39 -20.00
N PRO A 481 -24.65 -0.81 -21.21
CA PRO A 481 -26.07 -0.77 -21.61
C PRO A 481 -26.99 -1.57 -20.68
N ILE A 482 -26.46 -2.58 -19.98
CA ILE A 482 -27.21 -3.38 -19.02
C ILE A 482 -27.04 -2.79 -17.63
N LEU A 483 -25.80 -2.53 -17.21
CA LEU A 483 -25.49 -2.06 -15.85
C LEU A 483 -26.06 -0.66 -15.55
N SER A 484 -26.21 0.20 -16.55
CA SER A 484 -26.78 1.55 -16.38
C SER A 484 -28.24 1.54 -15.91
N HIS A 485 -28.97 0.44 -16.09
CA HIS A 485 -30.35 0.30 -15.60
C HIS A 485 -30.40 0.04 -14.09
N PHE A 486 -29.30 -0.42 -13.50
CA PHE A 486 -29.18 -0.76 -12.08
C PHE A 486 -28.21 0.16 -11.33
N ALA A 487 -27.38 0.90 -12.05
CA ALA A 487 -26.45 1.87 -11.49
C ALA A 487 -27.14 3.20 -11.21
N GLU A 488 -26.76 3.84 -10.11
CA GLU A 488 -27.12 5.23 -9.89
C GLU A 488 -26.54 6.12 -11.00
N PRO A 489 -27.28 7.14 -11.47
CA PRO A 489 -26.80 8.00 -12.53
C PRO A 489 -25.53 8.77 -12.09
N PRO A 490 -24.46 8.79 -12.91
CA PRO A 490 -23.29 9.62 -12.64
C PRO A 490 -23.64 11.10 -12.75
N GLY A 491 -22.93 11.94 -12.00
CA GLY A 491 -23.01 13.39 -12.11
C GLY A 491 -23.12 14.15 -10.79
N ALA A 492 -23.29 15.46 -10.90
CA ALA A 492 -23.48 16.36 -9.76
C ALA A 492 -24.65 15.95 -8.86
N ARG A 493 -24.60 16.37 -7.59
CA ARG A 493 -25.62 16.08 -6.57
C ARG A 493 -26.18 17.37 -5.99
N SER A 494 -27.46 17.35 -5.63
CA SER A 494 -28.13 18.44 -4.92
C SER A 494 -28.93 17.86 -3.75
N LEU A 495 -28.78 18.44 -2.56
CA LEU A 495 -29.49 18.02 -1.35
C LEU A 495 -29.70 19.20 -0.40
N ASP A 496 -30.65 19.11 0.52
CA ASP A 496 -30.78 20.04 1.63
C ASP A 496 -29.91 19.59 2.81
N ILE A 497 -29.08 20.51 3.31
CA ILE A 497 -28.26 20.32 4.51
C ILE A 497 -28.77 21.23 5.63
N THR A 498 -28.99 20.66 6.81
CA THR A 498 -29.32 21.40 8.02
C THR A 498 -28.21 21.18 9.03
N PHE A 499 -27.44 22.23 9.33
CA PHE A 499 -26.37 22.15 10.32
C PHE A 499 -26.94 22.09 11.75
N PRO A 500 -26.28 21.36 12.68
CA PRO A 500 -26.73 21.23 14.06
C PRO A 500 -26.74 22.57 14.80
N ALA A 501 -27.66 22.69 15.76
CA ALA A 501 -27.84 23.89 16.59
C ALA A 501 -26.59 24.26 17.40
N THR A 502 -25.87 23.26 17.93
CA THR A 502 -24.65 23.45 18.71
C THR A 502 -23.62 22.34 18.42
N ARG A 503 -22.39 22.76 18.12
CA ARG A 503 -21.19 21.91 18.02
C ARG A 503 -19.99 22.63 18.59
N ALA A 504 -19.08 21.88 19.21
CA ALA A 504 -17.85 22.44 19.75
C ALA A 504 -16.93 22.90 18.60
N ALA A 505 -16.29 24.06 18.78
CA ALA A 505 -15.28 24.53 17.83
C ALA A 505 -14.16 23.49 17.67
N GLY A 506 -13.70 23.27 16.44
CA GLY A 506 -12.72 22.25 16.08
C GLY A 506 -13.32 20.87 15.78
N THR A 507 -14.61 20.65 16.02
CA THR A 507 -15.28 19.40 15.64
C THR A 507 -15.29 19.25 14.11
N THR A 508 -14.92 18.07 13.62
CA THR A 508 -14.97 17.71 12.19
C THR A 508 -15.92 16.53 11.98
N GLU A 509 -16.88 16.70 11.07
CA GLU A 509 -17.93 15.72 10.77
C GLU A 509 -17.95 15.39 9.26
N PRO A 510 -18.28 14.14 8.87
CA PRO A 510 -18.34 13.75 7.46
C PRO A 510 -19.65 14.20 6.80
N VAL A 511 -19.57 14.89 5.66
CA VAL A 511 -20.73 15.23 4.83
C VAL A 511 -21.00 14.10 3.83
N PHE A 512 -19.98 13.64 3.13
CA PHE A 512 -20.02 12.39 2.38
C PHE A 512 -18.64 11.73 2.37
N VAL A 513 -18.63 10.40 2.20
CA VAL A 513 -17.46 9.61 1.82
C VAL A 513 -17.81 8.83 0.55
N ALA A 514 -17.02 8.99 -0.49
CA ALA A 514 -17.10 8.22 -1.71
C ALA A 514 -15.90 7.28 -1.77
N GLY A 515 -16.12 5.97 -1.90
CA GLY A 515 -15.05 5.03 -2.24
C GLY A 515 -14.86 3.89 -1.26
N ILE A 516 -13.65 3.31 -1.27
CA ILE A 516 -13.23 2.21 -0.40
C ILE A 516 -11.90 2.56 0.26
N TYR A 517 -11.52 1.80 1.30
CA TYR A 517 -10.42 2.13 2.21
C TYR A 517 -9.10 2.62 1.57
N GLU A 518 -8.70 2.09 0.42
CA GLU A 518 -7.45 2.48 -0.27
C GLU A 518 -7.67 3.54 -1.37
N GLU A 519 -8.92 3.80 -1.76
CA GLU A 519 -9.33 4.69 -2.85
C GLU A 519 -10.62 5.42 -2.43
N ALA A 520 -10.49 6.47 -1.63
CA ALA A 520 -11.62 7.24 -1.12
C ALA A 520 -11.40 8.75 -1.19
N ASP A 521 -12.48 9.43 -1.53
CA ASP A 521 -12.65 10.88 -1.49
C ASP A 521 -13.73 11.23 -0.48
N ALA A 522 -13.51 12.27 0.32
CA ALA A 522 -14.55 12.73 1.23
C ALA A 522 -14.63 14.24 1.33
N LEU A 523 -15.84 14.68 1.67
CA LEU A 523 -16.09 16.04 2.09
C LEU A 523 -16.45 16.04 3.56
N LEU A 524 -15.68 16.78 4.34
CA LEU A 524 -15.85 16.98 5.76
C LEU A 524 -16.28 18.42 6.02
N VAL A 525 -16.96 18.65 7.13
CA VAL A 525 -17.23 19.99 7.66
C VAL A 525 -16.53 20.14 9.00
N GLN A 526 -15.80 21.24 9.17
CA GLN A 526 -15.20 21.63 10.43
C GLN A 526 -15.87 22.88 10.97
N TYR A 527 -16.36 22.81 12.21
CA TYR A 527 -16.99 23.94 12.89
C TYR A 527 -15.92 24.84 13.51
N LEU A 528 -15.91 26.12 13.14
CA LEU A 528 -14.91 27.09 13.62
C LEU A 528 -15.41 27.86 14.84
N SER A 529 -16.69 28.24 14.81
CA SER A 529 -17.41 28.91 15.90
C SER A 529 -18.92 28.74 15.69
N PRO A 530 -19.77 29.13 16.66
CA PRO A 530 -21.22 29.11 16.44
C PRO A 530 -21.62 29.87 15.17
N GLY A 531 -22.34 29.21 14.25
CA GLY A 531 -22.80 29.78 12.99
C GLY A 531 -21.71 29.99 11.92
N THR A 532 -20.48 29.49 12.13
CA THR A 532 -19.38 29.56 11.16
C THR A 532 -18.68 28.20 11.02
N ALA A 533 -18.53 27.73 9.79
CA ALA A 533 -17.88 26.46 9.47
C ALA A 533 -17.01 26.59 8.22
N ARG A 534 -16.25 25.55 7.90
CA ARG A 534 -15.58 25.39 6.60
C ARG A 534 -15.69 23.95 6.13
N PHE A 535 -15.66 23.74 4.82
CA PHE A 535 -15.51 22.40 4.26
C PHE A 535 -14.03 22.02 4.14
N ILE A 536 -13.73 20.73 4.25
CA ILE A 536 -12.42 20.13 4.01
C ILE A 536 -12.64 18.98 3.04
N PHE A 537 -11.94 18.99 1.92
CA PHE A 537 -11.91 17.83 1.03
C PHE A 537 -10.71 16.96 1.38
N GLU A 538 -10.93 15.67 1.59
CA GLU A 538 -9.87 14.71 1.87
C GLU A 538 -9.78 13.74 0.68
N HIS A 539 -8.60 13.71 0.05
CA HIS A 539 -8.26 12.74 -0.98
C HIS A 539 -7.24 11.78 -0.38
N HIS A 540 -7.62 10.55 -0.06
CA HIS A 540 -6.70 9.61 0.59
C HIS A 540 -5.70 9.05 -0.44
N PRO A 541 -4.36 9.15 -0.30
CA PRO A 541 -3.56 9.47 0.89
C PRO A 541 -2.99 10.92 0.94
N TYR A 542 -3.39 11.80 0.03
CA TYR A 542 -2.85 13.16 -0.16
C TYR A 542 -3.24 14.16 0.94
N GLY A 543 -4.23 13.83 1.77
CA GLY A 543 -4.58 14.55 3.00
C GLY A 543 -5.65 15.64 2.85
N ASP A 544 -5.76 16.49 3.87
CA ASP A 544 -6.85 17.47 4.06
C ASP A 544 -6.63 18.76 3.26
N LEU A 545 -7.63 19.13 2.45
CA LEU A 545 -7.68 20.36 1.66
C LEU A 545 -8.81 21.28 2.17
N PRO A 546 -8.52 22.20 3.11
CA PRO A 546 -9.53 23.07 3.70
C PRO A 546 -9.94 24.21 2.76
N GLY A 547 -11.25 24.44 2.66
CA GLY A 547 -11.86 25.59 2.00
C GLY A 547 -12.00 26.84 2.86
N PRO A 548 -12.52 27.94 2.28
CA PRO A 548 -12.81 29.16 3.02
C PRO A 548 -13.91 28.96 4.08
N ALA A 549 -13.87 29.79 5.11
CA ALA A 549 -14.95 29.84 6.11
C ALA A 549 -16.23 30.40 5.49
N PHE A 550 -17.37 29.85 5.89
CA PHE A 550 -18.70 30.32 5.52
C PHE A 550 -19.60 30.42 6.75
N THR A 551 -20.58 31.31 6.67
CA THR A 551 -21.61 31.48 7.70
C THR A 551 -22.81 30.60 7.37
N TYR A 552 -23.44 30.07 8.41
CA TYR A 552 -24.66 29.28 8.29
C TYR A 552 -25.61 29.60 9.46
N THR A 553 -26.91 29.43 9.26
CA THR A 553 -27.90 29.56 10.33
C THR A 553 -28.17 28.18 10.94
N PRO A 554 -27.82 27.93 12.21
CA PRO A 554 -28.03 26.62 12.83
C PRO A 554 -29.51 26.21 12.79
N GLY A 555 -29.79 24.95 12.47
CA GLY A 555 -31.15 24.41 12.39
C GLY A 555 -31.98 24.86 11.17
N LYS A 556 -31.47 25.77 10.32
CA LYS A 556 -32.13 26.15 9.07
C LYS A 556 -31.65 25.25 7.92
N PRO A 557 -32.55 24.64 7.14
CA PRO A 557 -32.19 23.95 5.91
C PRO A 557 -31.59 24.92 4.89
N MET A 558 -30.50 24.50 4.25
CA MET A 558 -29.83 25.21 3.16
C MET A 558 -29.69 24.25 1.98
N LYS A 559 -29.91 24.73 0.75
CA LYS A 559 -29.71 23.92 -0.44
C LYS A 559 -28.22 23.78 -0.73
N MET A 560 -27.73 22.55 -0.86
CA MET A 560 -26.35 22.22 -1.11
C MET A 560 -26.19 21.60 -2.51
N ASP A 561 -25.41 22.24 -3.37
CA ASP A 561 -25.02 21.70 -4.68
C ASP A 561 -23.56 21.23 -4.66
N LEU A 562 -23.35 20.02 -5.16
CA LEU A 562 -22.07 19.31 -5.15
C LEU A 562 -21.67 18.90 -6.57
N GLU A 563 -20.52 19.40 -7.03
CA GLU A 563 -19.87 18.96 -8.26
C GLU A 563 -18.53 18.34 -7.89
N VAL A 564 -18.49 17.02 -7.77
CA VAL A 564 -17.31 16.28 -7.30
C VAL A 564 -16.92 15.26 -8.35
N GLY A 565 -15.64 15.24 -8.74
CA GLY A 565 -15.10 14.31 -9.74
C GLY A 565 -15.35 12.84 -9.42
N ALA A 566 -15.41 12.51 -8.13
CA ALA A 566 -15.74 11.17 -7.64
C ALA A 566 -17.15 10.69 -8.04
N PHE A 567 -18.04 11.59 -8.47
CA PHE A 567 -19.41 11.23 -8.87
C PHE A 567 -19.54 10.89 -10.35
N TYR A 568 -18.42 10.92 -11.09
CA TYR A 568 -18.35 10.61 -12.52
C TYR A 568 -17.63 9.27 -12.76
N PRO A 569 -17.94 8.59 -13.88
CA PRO A 569 -17.29 7.32 -14.19
C PRO A 569 -15.84 7.53 -14.62
N PRO A 570 -14.99 6.49 -14.60
CA PRO A 570 -13.62 6.56 -15.10
C PRO A 570 -13.52 7.21 -16.48
N LEU A 571 -12.47 8.01 -16.74
CA LEU A 571 -12.33 8.79 -17.99
C LEU A 571 -12.33 7.92 -19.27
N ASP A 572 -12.00 6.64 -19.15
CA ASP A 572 -12.04 5.67 -20.22
C ASP A 572 -13.42 5.04 -20.46
N HIS A 573 -14.42 5.39 -19.64
CA HIS A 573 -15.76 4.82 -19.70
C HIS A 573 -16.61 5.38 -20.86
N PRO A 574 -17.43 4.56 -21.56
CA PRO A 574 -18.25 4.98 -22.70
C PRO A 574 -19.30 6.06 -22.40
N TRP A 575 -19.59 6.33 -21.13
CA TRP A 575 -20.47 7.44 -20.72
C TRP A 575 -19.97 8.82 -21.18
N TRP A 576 -18.66 8.95 -21.38
CA TRP A 576 -18.03 10.18 -21.85
C TRP A 576 -18.09 10.39 -23.37
N LYS A 577 -18.63 9.44 -24.15
CA LYS A 577 -18.52 9.42 -25.63
C LYS A 577 -18.96 10.69 -26.36
N ASP A 578 -19.94 11.42 -25.79
CA ASP A 578 -20.54 12.62 -26.41
C ASP A 578 -19.94 13.92 -25.85
N ARG A 579 -18.89 13.83 -25.00
CA ARG A 579 -18.25 14.97 -24.32
C ARG A 579 -16.83 15.20 -24.83
N PRO A 580 -16.42 16.45 -25.10
CA PRO A 580 -15.03 16.79 -25.40
C PRO A 580 -14.10 16.40 -24.24
N GLU A 581 -12.91 15.89 -24.54
CA GLU A 581 -11.94 15.42 -23.52
C GLU A 581 -11.65 16.46 -22.43
N ALA A 582 -11.55 17.74 -22.81
CA ALA A 582 -11.36 18.85 -21.86
C ALA A 582 -12.50 18.95 -20.83
N GLU A 583 -13.75 18.69 -21.24
CA GLU A 583 -14.89 18.65 -20.31
C GLU A 583 -14.78 17.45 -19.36
N GLN A 584 -14.33 16.30 -19.86
CA GLN A 584 -14.19 15.08 -19.07
C GLN A 584 -13.16 15.26 -17.96
N GLN A 585 -11.96 15.73 -18.31
CA GLN A 585 -10.88 15.96 -17.34
C GLN A 585 -11.29 17.00 -16.30
N GLN A 586 -11.96 18.06 -16.72
CA GLN A 586 -12.37 19.13 -15.81
C GLN A 586 -13.49 18.69 -14.85
N LEU A 587 -14.38 17.79 -15.28
CA LEU A 587 -15.38 17.19 -14.39
C LEU A 587 -14.73 16.18 -13.43
N GLN A 588 -13.75 15.40 -13.88
CA GLN A 588 -13.06 14.40 -13.04
C GLN A 588 -12.12 15.03 -12.00
N ASN A 589 -11.56 16.21 -12.28
CA ASN A 589 -10.54 16.86 -11.46
C ASN A 589 -11.06 18.08 -10.69
N ARG A 590 -12.32 18.04 -10.22
CA ARG A 590 -12.94 19.21 -9.57
C ARG A 590 -13.81 18.84 -8.38
N VAL A 591 -13.79 19.71 -7.37
CA VAL A 591 -14.65 19.65 -6.18
C VAL A 591 -15.25 21.03 -5.93
N VAL A 592 -16.53 21.21 -6.22
CA VAL A 592 -17.29 22.42 -5.93
C VAL A 592 -18.39 22.13 -4.93
N VAL A 593 -18.51 23.00 -3.94
CA VAL A 593 -19.61 23.01 -2.98
C VAL A 593 -20.26 24.37 -3.00
N ARG A 594 -21.58 24.42 -3.21
CA ARG A 594 -22.38 25.65 -3.08
C ARG A 594 -23.47 25.46 -2.04
N LEU A 595 -23.69 26.48 -1.20
CA LEU A 595 -24.80 26.55 -0.25
C LEU A 595 -25.70 27.73 -0.62
N ASP A 596 -26.99 27.48 -0.87
CA ASP A 596 -27.97 28.45 -1.37
C ASP A 596 -27.42 29.27 -2.57
N GLY A 597 -26.71 28.60 -3.48
CA GLY A 597 -26.05 29.21 -4.65
C GLY A 597 -24.72 29.91 -4.37
N LYS A 598 -24.34 30.12 -3.10
CA LYS A 598 -23.05 30.71 -2.73
C LYS A 598 -21.95 29.65 -2.71
N GLN A 599 -20.86 29.89 -3.43
CA GLN A 599 -19.71 28.98 -3.45
C GLN A 599 -18.96 28.96 -2.11
N CYS A 600 -18.88 27.78 -1.49
CA CYS A 600 -18.21 27.54 -0.21
C CYS A 600 -16.93 26.71 -0.35
N LEU A 601 -16.77 25.96 -1.45
CA LEU A 601 -15.55 25.25 -1.81
C LEU A 601 -15.43 25.20 -3.34
N ASN A 602 -14.21 25.37 -3.86
CA ASN A 602 -13.90 25.19 -5.28
C ASN A 602 -12.43 24.78 -5.40
N LEU A 603 -12.19 23.49 -5.62
CA LEU A 603 -10.87 22.90 -5.76
C LEU A 603 -10.73 22.26 -7.13
N GLN A 604 -9.53 22.32 -7.68
CA GLN A 604 -9.13 21.58 -8.88
C GLN A 604 -8.15 20.50 -8.44
N VAL A 605 -8.67 19.30 -8.22
CA VAL A 605 -7.93 18.17 -7.63
C VAL A 605 -8.40 16.86 -8.25
N PRO A 606 -7.49 15.89 -8.49
CA PRO A 606 -7.87 14.58 -8.97
C PRO A 606 -8.80 13.90 -7.96
N CYS A 607 -9.83 13.24 -8.47
CA CYS A 607 -10.75 12.44 -7.68
C CYS A 607 -10.71 10.98 -8.16
N TYR A 608 -10.85 10.03 -7.25
CA TYR A 608 -11.00 8.62 -7.58
C TYR A 608 -12.29 8.39 -8.36
N SER A 609 -12.22 7.58 -9.40
CA SER A 609 -13.38 7.22 -10.19
C SER A 609 -14.16 6.11 -9.47
N ILE A 610 -15.17 6.50 -8.69
CA ILE A 610 -15.91 5.60 -7.81
C ILE A 610 -17.37 5.55 -8.26
N PRO A 611 -18.03 4.38 -8.23
CA PRO A 611 -19.45 4.31 -8.55
C PRO A 611 -20.31 5.07 -7.54
N PRO A 612 -21.35 5.82 -7.99
CA PRO A 612 -22.15 6.63 -7.09
C PRO A 612 -22.85 5.85 -5.97
N SER A 613 -23.11 4.55 -6.17
CA SER A 613 -23.61 3.63 -5.14
C SER A 613 -22.66 3.42 -3.95
N ARG A 614 -21.46 4.00 -3.98
CA ARG A 614 -20.47 4.02 -2.89
C ARG A 614 -20.35 5.37 -2.22
N ILE A 615 -21.26 6.29 -2.50
CA ILE A 615 -21.35 7.54 -1.77
C ILE A 615 -22.16 7.28 -0.50
N VAL A 616 -21.50 7.39 0.64
CA VAL A 616 -22.12 7.30 1.96
C VAL A 616 -22.31 8.73 2.48
N TRP A 617 -23.56 9.14 2.67
CA TRP A 617 -23.93 10.47 3.14
C TRP A 617 -24.01 10.55 4.66
N GLY A 618 -23.44 11.61 5.23
CA GLY A 618 -23.57 11.98 6.65
C GLY A 618 -23.05 10.95 7.63
N LYS A 619 -22.32 9.94 7.16
CA LYS A 619 -21.76 8.90 8.00
C LYS A 619 -20.32 8.74 7.64
N ARG A 620 -19.54 8.44 8.65
CA ARG A 620 -18.20 7.92 8.46
C ARG A 620 -18.34 6.57 7.78
N ASP A 621 -18.01 6.49 6.50
CA ASP A 621 -17.48 5.24 5.99
C ASP A 621 -16.05 5.14 6.52
N ARG A 622 -15.67 3.98 7.04
CA ARG A 622 -14.67 3.80 8.11
C ARG A 622 -13.21 3.98 7.64
N VAL A 623 -13.02 4.73 6.56
CA VAL A 623 -11.76 5.10 5.88
C VAL A 623 -11.13 6.34 6.51
N ILE A 624 -11.93 7.26 7.07
CA ILE A 624 -11.48 8.61 7.45
C ILE A 624 -11.67 8.88 8.94
N TRP A 625 -10.73 9.54 9.60
CA TRP A 625 -10.73 9.78 11.05
C TRP A 625 -11.53 11.03 11.47
N THR A 626 -12.86 10.94 11.38
CA THR A 626 -13.79 11.99 11.83
C THR A 626 -14.83 11.48 12.82
N ALA A 627 -15.70 12.37 13.29
CA ALA A 627 -16.90 12.00 14.03
C ALA A 627 -17.68 10.89 13.28
N PRO A 628 -18.32 9.94 13.99
CA PRO A 628 -18.94 8.77 13.37
C PRO A 628 -20.09 9.15 12.42
N GLU A 629 -20.78 10.26 12.68
CA GLU A 629 -21.91 10.73 11.89
C GLU A 629 -21.93 12.26 11.85
N PHE A 630 -22.56 12.80 10.81
CA PHE A 630 -22.91 14.21 10.71
C PHE A 630 -23.97 14.54 11.76
N GLY A 631 -23.75 15.60 12.51
CA GLY A 631 -24.63 16.00 13.60
C GLY A 631 -25.95 16.63 13.17
N GLY A 632 -26.06 16.99 11.90
CA GLY A 632 -27.22 17.65 11.31
C GLY A 632 -28.15 16.70 10.56
N VAL A 633 -28.93 17.27 9.64
CA VAL A 633 -29.84 16.52 8.76
C VAL A 633 -29.40 16.71 7.31
N LEU A 634 -29.32 15.63 6.55
CA LEU A 634 -29.13 15.63 5.10
C LEU A 634 -30.38 15.05 4.46
N SER A 635 -30.94 15.72 3.45
CA SER A 635 -31.98 15.13 2.61
C SER A 635 -31.41 14.04 1.69
N GLU A 636 -32.29 13.31 1.02
CA GLU A 636 -31.88 12.45 -0.09
C GLU A 636 -31.21 13.29 -1.18
N ALA A 637 -30.03 12.85 -1.64
CA ALA A 637 -29.27 13.53 -2.67
C ALA A 637 -29.84 13.20 -4.06
N GLN A 638 -30.24 14.23 -4.79
CA GLN A 638 -30.76 14.10 -6.14
C GLN A 638 -29.67 14.39 -7.18
N VAL A 639 -29.72 13.67 -8.29
CA VAL A 639 -28.84 13.93 -9.43
C VAL A 639 -29.19 15.29 -10.02
N SER A 640 -28.22 16.18 -10.09
CA SER A 640 -28.36 17.49 -10.71
C SER A 640 -27.56 17.57 -12.01
N ARG A 641 -27.91 18.51 -12.88
CA ARG A 641 -27.03 18.85 -13.99
C ARG A 641 -25.84 19.62 -13.43
N PRO A 642 -24.60 19.35 -13.89
CA PRO A 642 -23.49 20.23 -13.58
C PRO A 642 -23.84 21.64 -14.03
N SER A 643 -23.41 22.68 -13.30
CA SER A 643 -23.47 24.04 -13.84
C SER A 643 -22.66 24.03 -15.15
N VAL A 644 -23.26 24.30 -16.30
CA VAL A 644 -22.57 24.30 -17.62
C VAL A 644 -22.24 25.74 -18.07
N ASP A 645 -22.73 26.75 -17.34
CA ASP A 645 -22.61 28.16 -17.70
C ASP A 645 -21.16 28.70 -17.69
N TRP A 646 -20.21 27.97 -17.10
CA TRP A 646 -18.80 28.38 -17.00
C TRP A 646 -18.01 28.20 -18.31
N LEU A 647 -18.50 27.43 -19.29
CA LEU A 647 -17.89 27.37 -20.63
C LEU A 647 -18.02 28.71 -21.37
N ALA A 648 -18.99 29.54 -20.98
CA ALA A 648 -19.15 30.92 -21.45
C ALA A 648 -18.27 31.90 -20.66
N GLU A 649 -18.16 31.75 -19.33
CA GLU A 649 -17.31 32.62 -18.48
C GLU A 649 -15.81 32.53 -18.83
N ARG A 650 -15.33 31.40 -19.37
CA ARG A 650 -13.94 31.27 -19.84
C ARG A 650 -13.70 31.73 -21.28
N ARG A 651 -14.74 32.01 -22.07
CA ARG A 651 -14.57 32.55 -23.45
C ARG A 651 -14.33 34.07 -23.45
N SER A 652 -14.52 34.78 -22.34
CA SER A 652 -14.40 36.24 -22.29
C SER A 652 -13.08 36.76 -21.71
N THR A 653 -12.10 35.90 -21.44
CA THR A 653 -10.75 36.34 -21.09
C THR A 653 -9.76 35.63 -22.01
N ASP A 654 -9.25 36.35 -23.02
CA ASP A 654 -8.08 35.96 -23.83
C ASP A 654 -6.78 35.93 -22.98
N ARG A 655 -6.89 35.69 -21.66
CA ARG A 655 -5.84 35.61 -20.64
C ARG A 655 -6.24 34.51 -19.64
N VAL A 656 -5.39 33.52 -19.40
CA VAL A 656 -5.77 32.26 -18.70
C VAL A 656 -5.37 32.26 -17.21
N PHE A 657 -4.58 33.25 -16.78
CA PHE A 657 -4.28 33.51 -15.37
C PHE A 657 -4.19 35.02 -15.14
N GLU A 658 -4.91 35.54 -14.14
CA GLU A 658 -4.78 36.91 -13.65
C GLU A 658 -4.72 36.90 -12.12
N ALA A 659 -3.73 37.57 -11.54
CA ALA A 659 -3.59 37.71 -10.09
C ALA A 659 -3.00 39.08 -9.73
N GLN A 660 -3.46 39.68 -8.62
CA GLN A 660 -2.69 40.71 -7.94
C GLN A 660 -1.71 40.05 -6.97
N LEU A 661 -0.43 40.33 -7.17
CA LEU A 661 0.67 39.75 -6.40
C LEU A 661 1.45 40.85 -5.68
N LEU A 662 1.52 40.75 -4.36
CA LEU A 662 2.42 41.55 -3.54
C LEU A 662 3.81 40.90 -3.52
N LEU A 663 4.77 41.46 -4.24
CA LEU A 663 6.11 40.90 -4.38
C LEU A 663 6.98 41.26 -3.15
N PRO A 664 7.46 40.29 -2.34
CA PRO A 664 8.14 40.61 -1.08
C PRO A 664 9.63 40.90 -1.28
N ARG A 665 10.16 41.94 -0.62
CA ARG A 665 11.56 42.38 -0.80
C ARG A 665 12.58 41.41 -0.20
N ASP A 666 12.18 40.63 0.80
CA ASP A 666 13.01 39.66 1.52
C ASP A 666 13.23 38.35 0.75
N ARG A 667 12.62 38.19 -0.44
CA ARG A 667 12.70 36.98 -1.27
C ARG A 667 13.77 37.04 -2.36
N TYR A 668 14.63 38.06 -2.30
CA TYR A 668 15.77 38.24 -3.21
C TYR A 668 16.63 36.97 -3.33
N GLY A 669 16.90 36.54 -4.57
CA GLY A 669 17.68 35.33 -4.88
C GLY A 669 16.89 34.02 -4.83
N THR A 670 15.57 34.08 -4.64
CA THR A 670 14.69 32.90 -4.67
C THR A 670 13.79 32.90 -5.90
N MET A 671 13.26 31.73 -6.26
CA MET A 671 12.33 31.55 -7.38
C MET A 671 11.01 30.95 -6.89
N GLU A 672 9.87 31.53 -7.19
CA GLU A 672 8.55 31.09 -6.72
C GLU A 672 7.62 30.71 -7.86
N PRO A 673 7.05 29.49 -7.87
CA PRO A 673 6.04 29.12 -8.85
C PRO A 673 4.77 29.92 -8.61
N ILE A 674 4.25 30.53 -9.67
CA ILE A 674 3.00 31.31 -9.66
C ILE A 674 1.87 30.63 -10.43
N ALA A 675 2.20 29.72 -11.35
CA ALA A 675 1.24 28.91 -12.08
C ALA A 675 1.84 27.55 -12.44
N SER A 676 1.04 26.49 -12.37
CA SER A 676 1.36 25.15 -12.87
C SER A 676 0.39 24.79 -13.97
N ILE A 677 0.86 24.13 -15.02
CA ILE A 677 0.12 23.97 -16.27
C ILE A 677 0.24 22.52 -16.79
N GLY A 678 -0.85 21.75 -16.86
CA GLY A 678 -0.88 20.34 -17.31
C GLY A 678 -1.10 19.29 -16.19
N LEU A 679 -1.23 18.01 -16.57
CA LEU A 679 -1.49 16.87 -15.66
C LEU A 679 -0.39 15.81 -15.72
N GLY A 680 0.12 15.39 -14.56
CA GLY A 680 1.02 14.25 -14.44
C GLY A 680 2.45 14.51 -14.97
N MET A 681 2.97 13.61 -15.79
CA MET A 681 4.36 13.67 -16.31
C MET A 681 4.61 14.80 -17.31
N GLU A 682 3.57 15.52 -17.76
CA GLU A 682 3.63 16.61 -18.76
C GLU A 682 3.36 18.01 -18.15
N THR A 683 3.66 18.19 -16.86
CA THR A 683 3.37 19.45 -16.14
C THR A 683 4.45 20.51 -16.41
N GLU A 684 4.05 21.68 -16.90
CA GLU A 684 4.86 22.88 -17.04
C GLU A 684 4.65 23.84 -15.85
N MET A 685 5.60 24.73 -15.56
CA MET A 685 5.49 25.71 -14.49
C MET A 685 5.91 27.10 -14.95
N ILE A 686 5.22 28.13 -14.48
CA ILE A 686 5.65 29.52 -14.58
C ILE A 686 6.01 30.01 -13.18
N SER A 687 7.21 30.53 -13.03
CA SER A 687 7.77 31.02 -11.76
C SER A 687 8.28 32.46 -11.86
N ILE A 688 8.36 33.15 -10.73
CA ILE A 688 9.02 34.45 -10.57
C ILE A 688 10.35 34.24 -9.85
N GLU A 689 11.46 34.58 -10.49
CA GLU A 689 12.78 34.71 -9.88
C GLU A 689 13.00 36.15 -9.40
N TYR A 690 13.25 36.32 -8.09
CA TYR A 690 13.55 37.62 -7.49
C TYR A 690 15.01 38.01 -7.74
N SER A 691 15.27 38.47 -8.96
CA SER A 691 16.62 38.58 -9.54
C SER A 691 17.46 39.76 -9.06
N LYS A 692 16.85 40.90 -8.69
CA LYS A 692 17.49 42.14 -8.16
C LYS A 692 16.55 42.88 -7.20
N PRO A 693 17.04 43.80 -6.34
CA PRO A 693 16.21 44.56 -5.39
C PRO A 693 15.07 45.39 -6.00
N THR A 694 15.07 45.59 -7.32
CA THR A 694 14.00 46.27 -8.08
C THR A 694 13.58 45.49 -9.33
N TYR A 695 14.06 44.25 -9.52
CA TYR A 695 13.71 43.45 -10.70
C TYR A 695 13.35 42.01 -10.35
N VAL A 696 12.39 41.48 -11.08
CA VAL A 696 12.05 40.05 -11.14
C VAL A 696 12.29 39.51 -12.54
N ARG A 697 12.42 38.19 -12.67
CA ARG A 697 12.36 37.49 -13.96
C ARG A 697 11.25 36.46 -13.89
N PHE A 698 10.64 36.17 -15.02
CA PHE A 698 9.72 35.06 -15.15
C PHE A 698 10.47 33.86 -15.75
N VAL A 699 10.18 32.66 -15.25
CA VAL A 699 10.79 31.40 -15.68
C VAL A 699 9.68 30.47 -16.10
N HIS A 700 9.74 29.94 -17.32
CA HIS A 700 8.87 28.89 -17.83
C HIS A 700 9.65 27.60 -17.86
N SER A 701 9.23 26.64 -17.03
CA SER A 701 9.83 25.32 -16.91
C SER A 701 8.97 24.30 -17.63
N SER A 702 9.53 23.66 -18.66
CA SER A 702 8.90 22.59 -19.43
C SER A 702 9.78 21.33 -19.45
N PRO A 703 9.23 20.13 -19.71
CA PRO A 703 10.03 18.91 -19.81
C PRO A 703 11.16 19.06 -20.85
N GLY A 704 12.40 19.18 -20.37
CA GLY A 704 13.62 19.26 -21.19
C GLY A 704 14.22 20.67 -21.38
N VAL A 705 13.50 21.77 -21.15
CA VAL A 705 14.02 23.15 -21.33
C VAL A 705 13.35 24.15 -20.36
N ASP A 706 14.17 24.96 -19.68
CA ASP A 706 13.74 26.16 -18.94
C ASP A 706 14.01 27.42 -19.78
N GLU A 707 13.00 28.25 -19.99
CA GLU A 707 13.14 29.59 -20.58
C GLU A 707 13.03 30.65 -19.47
N THR A 708 13.81 31.74 -19.55
CA THR A 708 13.79 32.83 -18.55
C THR A 708 13.69 34.20 -19.22
N SER A 709 12.88 35.08 -18.66
CA SER A 709 12.67 36.44 -19.16
C SER A 709 13.88 37.35 -18.93
N ALA A 710 13.93 38.45 -19.68
CA ALA A 710 14.73 39.59 -19.27
C ALA A 710 14.27 40.12 -17.90
N PRO A 711 15.13 40.77 -17.10
CA PRO A 711 14.71 41.42 -15.86
C PRO A 711 13.58 42.42 -16.09
N VAL A 712 12.50 42.26 -15.35
CA VAL A 712 11.30 43.10 -15.33
C VAL A 712 11.35 43.96 -14.07
N GLU A 713 11.31 45.27 -14.23
CA GLU A 713 11.34 46.20 -13.11
C GLU A 713 10.01 46.14 -12.33
N VAL A 714 10.10 46.00 -11.01
CA VAL A 714 8.94 45.95 -10.11
C VAL A 714 9.23 46.72 -8.83
N VAL A 715 8.18 47.20 -8.19
CA VAL A 715 8.25 47.85 -6.88
C VAL A 715 7.84 46.83 -5.84
N TYR A 716 8.83 46.28 -5.14
CA TYR A 716 8.58 45.36 -4.03
C TYR A 716 7.68 46.01 -2.97
N GLU A 717 6.88 45.18 -2.31
CA GLU A 717 5.89 45.58 -1.30
C GLU A 717 4.74 46.43 -1.84
N VAL A 718 4.57 46.48 -3.17
CA VAL A 718 3.38 47.02 -3.86
C VAL A 718 2.67 45.89 -4.61
N PRO A 719 1.32 45.81 -4.59
CA PRO A 719 0.59 44.85 -5.41
C PRO A 719 0.76 45.16 -6.91
N HIS A 720 1.20 44.16 -7.67
CA HIS A 720 1.30 44.20 -9.12
C HIS A 720 0.24 43.31 -9.76
N ALA A 721 -0.39 43.76 -10.84
CA ALA A 721 -1.32 42.96 -11.63
C ALA A 721 -0.54 42.09 -12.62
N ILE A 722 -0.50 40.79 -12.41
CA ILE A 722 0.23 39.84 -13.26
C ILE A 722 -0.78 38.98 -14.02
N SER A 723 -0.64 38.91 -15.35
CA SER A 723 -1.45 38.02 -16.17
C SER A 723 -0.63 37.16 -17.12
N VAL A 724 -0.99 35.89 -17.26
CA VAL A 724 -0.39 34.95 -18.21
C VAL A 724 -1.43 34.56 -19.26
N GLU A 725 -1.06 34.77 -20.52
CA GLU A 725 -1.84 34.49 -21.71
C GLU A 725 -1.17 33.36 -22.51
N PRO A 726 -1.86 32.27 -22.85
CA PRO A 726 -1.29 31.23 -23.70
C PRO A 726 -1.15 31.67 -25.16
N ILE A 727 -0.17 31.07 -25.84
CA ILE A 727 0.12 31.23 -27.26
C ILE A 727 0.10 29.80 -27.86
N GLY A 728 -0.87 29.50 -28.73
CA GLY A 728 -1.06 28.14 -29.28
C GLY A 728 0.18 27.55 -30.00
N ALA A 729 0.27 26.21 -30.01
CA ALA A 729 1.43 25.44 -30.50
C ALA A 729 1.63 25.50 -32.03
N ALA A 730 2.88 25.35 -32.48
CA ALA A 730 3.28 25.51 -33.88
C ALA A 730 3.21 24.24 -34.75
N LYS A 731 3.16 23.04 -34.14
CA LYS A 731 3.07 21.73 -34.82
C LYS A 731 2.28 20.73 -33.97
N PRO A 732 1.66 19.70 -34.57
CA PRO A 732 1.09 18.58 -33.82
C PRO A 732 2.17 17.91 -32.96
N GLY A 733 2.00 17.94 -31.64
CA GLY A 733 2.90 17.31 -30.66
C GLY A 733 4.06 18.16 -30.13
N GLY A 734 3.99 19.50 -30.20
CA GLY A 734 4.98 20.41 -29.56
C GLY A 734 4.43 21.16 -28.33
N ASN A 735 5.31 21.60 -27.43
CA ASN A 735 4.96 22.29 -26.19
C ASN A 735 4.27 23.67 -26.43
N PRO A 736 3.28 24.07 -25.61
CA PRO A 736 2.61 25.37 -25.67
C PRO A 736 3.51 26.56 -25.27
N GLY A 737 3.24 27.75 -25.81
CA GLY A 737 3.91 29.02 -25.43
C GLY A 737 3.04 29.95 -24.60
N TYR A 738 3.61 31.01 -24.01
CA TYR A 738 2.93 31.96 -23.12
C TYR A 738 3.41 33.41 -23.29
N ARG A 739 2.53 34.37 -22.99
CA ARG A 739 2.74 35.81 -22.94
C ARG A 739 2.46 36.26 -21.50
N ILE A 740 3.40 36.98 -20.90
CA ILE A 740 3.29 37.47 -19.52
C ILE A 740 3.19 38.99 -19.52
N TRP A 741 2.23 39.49 -18.74
CA TRP A 741 2.00 40.91 -18.53
C TRP A 741 2.14 41.26 -17.05
N VAL A 742 2.68 42.45 -16.76
CA VAL A 742 2.78 43.05 -15.43
C VAL A 742 2.26 44.48 -15.52
N ASP A 743 1.29 44.84 -14.69
CA ASP A 743 0.61 46.15 -14.64
C ASP A 743 0.11 46.65 -16.00
N GLY A 744 -0.37 45.72 -16.83
CA GLY A 744 -0.89 46.02 -18.16
C GLY A 744 0.16 46.18 -19.26
N ALA A 745 1.46 46.05 -18.96
CA ALA A 745 2.53 46.00 -19.95
C ALA A 745 2.96 44.54 -20.22
N GLN A 746 3.14 44.16 -21.49
CA GLN A 746 3.67 42.85 -21.84
C GLN A 746 5.18 42.84 -21.57
N VAL A 747 5.61 41.98 -20.66
CA VAL A 747 7.00 41.96 -20.20
C VAL A 747 7.78 40.78 -20.75
N TRP A 748 7.10 39.72 -21.19
CA TRP A 748 7.76 38.53 -21.74
C TRP A 748 6.85 37.68 -22.62
N SER A 749 7.45 36.92 -23.52
CA SER A 749 6.83 35.80 -24.22
C SER A 749 7.80 34.62 -24.23
N CYS A 750 7.32 33.42 -23.92
CA CYS A 750 8.08 32.17 -23.95
C CYS A 750 7.39 31.13 -24.86
N GLY A 751 8.16 30.22 -25.43
CA GLY A 751 7.70 29.25 -26.43
C GLY A 751 7.77 29.76 -27.88
N SER A 752 8.17 28.89 -28.81
CA SER A 752 8.44 29.24 -30.22
C SER A 752 7.16 29.64 -31.00
N SER A 753 7.26 30.70 -31.81
CA SER A 753 6.15 31.44 -32.42
C SER A 753 5.31 30.71 -33.50
N ARG A 754 3.97 30.95 -33.47
CA ARG A 754 2.86 30.75 -34.48
C ARG A 754 2.28 29.33 -34.60
N LYS A 755 0.98 29.03 -34.70
CA LYS A 755 -0.34 29.69 -34.52
C LYS A 755 -1.41 28.59 -34.73
N ASP A 756 -2.00 27.98 -33.68
CA ASP A 756 -3.47 27.76 -33.48
C ASP A 756 -3.81 26.88 -32.24
N ASP A 757 -5.07 26.97 -31.83
CA ASP A 757 -5.75 26.62 -30.56
C ASP A 757 -5.70 25.12 -30.11
N SER A 758 -4.97 24.81 -29.05
CA SER A 758 -5.20 23.62 -28.21
C SER A 758 -5.04 23.99 -26.72
N ARG A 759 -6.02 23.59 -25.90
CA ARG A 759 -6.32 24.22 -24.59
C ARG A 759 -5.33 23.81 -23.50
N ILE A 760 -4.85 24.82 -22.81
CA ILE A 760 -3.85 24.80 -21.73
C ILE A 760 -4.59 24.92 -20.38
N GLU A 761 -4.31 24.02 -19.43
CA GLU A 761 -4.93 23.96 -18.10
C GLU A 761 -4.03 24.63 -17.05
N ILE A 762 -4.40 25.80 -16.52
CA ILE A 762 -3.61 26.52 -15.50
C ILE A 762 -4.22 26.37 -14.10
N VAL A 763 -3.42 25.96 -13.11
CA VAL A 763 -3.79 25.83 -11.69
C VAL A 763 -3.10 26.93 -10.85
N PRO A 764 -3.85 27.79 -10.14
CA PRO A 764 -3.29 28.75 -9.18
C PRO A 764 -2.82 28.05 -7.91
N LEU A 765 -1.58 28.33 -7.46
CA LEU A 765 -1.06 27.82 -6.20
C LEU A 765 -1.56 28.66 -5.02
N SER A 766 -2.80 28.43 -4.58
CA SER A 766 -3.25 28.87 -3.25
C SER A 766 -3.33 27.68 -2.30
N ASN A 767 -2.54 27.73 -1.22
CA ASN A 767 -2.40 26.75 -0.13
C ASN A 767 -1.41 25.59 -0.34
N THR A 768 -0.14 25.84 0.01
CA THR A 768 0.71 24.84 0.67
C THR A 768 1.39 25.48 1.90
N GLN A 769 1.48 24.72 3.00
CA GLN A 769 1.70 25.21 4.37
C GLN A 769 3.02 25.96 4.61
N LYS A 770 2.95 27.01 5.46
CA LYS A 770 3.99 27.60 6.36
C LYS A 770 5.19 28.39 5.78
N ARG A 771 4.99 29.43 4.98
CA ARG A 771 5.78 30.70 5.05
C ARG A 771 4.96 31.77 4.31
N GLY A 772 4.87 32.99 4.87
CA GLY A 772 3.87 33.99 4.49
C GLY A 772 3.75 34.23 2.97
N PRO A 773 2.52 34.29 2.41
CA PRO A 773 2.31 34.44 0.96
C PRO A 773 2.44 35.91 0.51
N ALA A 774 2.68 36.11 -0.79
CA ALA A 774 2.24 37.32 -1.48
C ALA A 774 0.76 37.55 -1.16
N ARG A 775 0.42 38.71 -0.59
CA ARG A 775 -0.97 39.03 -0.23
C ARG A 775 -1.77 39.34 -1.49
N HIS A 776 -2.80 38.54 -1.75
CA HIS A 776 -3.83 38.86 -2.72
C HIS A 776 -4.76 39.93 -2.13
N VAL A 777 -4.84 41.09 -2.79
CA VAL A 777 -5.78 42.15 -2.42
C VAL A 777 -7.00 42.01 -3.32
N PHE A 778 -8.09 41.47 -2.80
CA PHE A 778 -9.40 41.60 -3.44
C PHE A 778 -9.96 43.00 -3.12
N GLY A 779 -10.33 43.75 -4.15
CA GLY A 779 -10.75 45.13 -4.03
C GLY A 779 -11.93 45.33 -3.07
N GLY A 780 -11.74 46.25 -2.12
CA GLY A 780 -12.83 47.04 -1.51
C GLY A 780 -13.58 46.44 -0.32
N GLU A 781 -12.89 46.14 0.79
CA GLU A 781 -13.27 46.51 2.18
C GLU A 781 -12.34 45.78 3.18
N THR A 782 -11.72 46.53 4.09
CA THR A 782 -10.73 46.03 5.05
C THR A 782 -11.42 45.29 6.21
N LEU A 783 -11.60 43.98 6.11
CA LEU A 783 -12.00 43.13 7.24
C LEU A 783 -10.82 42.92 8.19
N ARG A 784 -10.83 43.61 9.34
CA ARG A 784 -9.96 43.33 10.50
C ARG A 784 -10.34 41.98 11.11
N LEU A 785 -9.62 40.92 10.73
CA LEU A 785 -9.59 39.67 11.50
C LEU A 785 -8.71 39.88 12.74
N SER A 786 -9.33 40.01 13.92
CA SER A 786 -8.63 39.94 15.20
C SER A 786 -8.39 38.46 15.53
N TYR A 787 -7.15 37.99 15.37
CA TYR A 787 -6.75 36.63 15.73
C TYR A 787 -6.53 36.57 17.26
N ILE A 788 -7.28 35.71 17.95
CA ILE A 788 -7.00 35.35 19.36
C ILE A 788 -5.94 34.24 19.32
N PRO A 789 -4.76 34.42 19.94
CA PRO A 789 -3.70 33.43 19.93
C PRO A 789 -4.10 32.21 20.76
N VAL A 790 -3.98 31.02 20.18
CA VAL A 790 -3.88 29.77 20.94
C VAL A 790 -2.43 29.66 21.41
N PRO A 791 -2.13 29.46 22.71
CA PRO A 791 -0.75 29.32 23.18
C PRO A 791 -0.09 28.09 22.56
N SER A 792 1.14 28.27 22.10
CA SER A 792 2.09 27.20 21.83
C SER A 792 2.26 26.34 23.08
N VAL A 793 1.85 25.07 23.01
CA VAL A 793 2.43 24.06 23.89
C VAL A 793 3.86 23.87 23.39
N ALA A 794 4.81 24.29 24.21
CA ALA A 794 6.23 24.03 24.00
C ALA A 794 6.45 22.52 23.82
N GLU A 795 7.36 22.18 22.91
CA GLU A 795 7.87 20.84 22.67
C GLU A 795 8.41 20.24 23.97
N THR A 796 7.58 19.48 24.67
CA THR A 796 8.05 18.29 25.40
C THR A 796 7.94 17.12 24.43
N GLN A 797 9.10 16.63 24.02
CA GLN A 797 9.31 15.39 23.28
C GLN A 797 8.45 14.26 23.86
N LEU A 798 7.46 13.83 23.09
CA LEU A 798 6.85 12.50 23.21
C LEU A 798 6.85 11.90 21.79
N PRO A 799 7.60 10.81 21.57
CA PRO A 799 7.84 10.25 20.24
C PRO A 799 6.55 9.76 19.60
N ALA A 800 6.48 9.88 18.27
CA ALA A 800 5.43 9.29 17.45
C ALA A 800 5.49 7.75 17.57
N PHE A 801 4.70 7.22 18.50
CA PHE A 801 4.44 5.79 18.64
C PHE A 801 3.66 5.29 17.43
N PHE A 802 4.34 4.71 16.44
CA PHE A 802 3.72 3.71 15.56
C PHE A 802 3.64 2.39 16.33
N LEU A 803 2.48 2.14 16.95
CA LEU A 803 2.04 0.81 17.36
C LEU A 803 0.92 0.38 16.40
N PRO A 804 0.84 -0.90 16.00
CA PRO A 804 -0.21 -1.38 15.12
C PRO A 804 -1.56 -1.27 15.85
N ASN A 805 -2.47 -0.51 15.26
CA ASN A 805 -3.92 -0.53 15.45
C ASN A 805 -4.40 -1.12 16.79
N ASN A 806 -4.44 -0.30 17.85
CA ASN A 806 -5.35 -0.51 18.96
C ASN A 806 -6.29 0.69 19.06
N SER A 807 -7.57 0.38 18.90
CA SER A 807 -8.74 1.23 18.77
C SER A 807 -9.26 1.83 20.08
N ASP A 808 -8.48 1.84 21.16
CA ASP A 808 -8.94 2.33 22.46
C ASP A 808 -7.97 3.37 23.03
N ARG A 809 -8.13 4.64 22.64
CA ARG A 809 -7.54 5.78 23.36
C ARG A 809 -8.52 6.95 23.40
N ILE A 810 -9.12 7.17 24.57
CA ILE A 810 -9.76 8.43 24.93
C ILE A 810 -8.63 9.38 25.38
N PRO A 811 -8.52 10.62 24.84
CA PRO A 811 -7.51 11.56 25.32
C PRO A 811 -7.94 12.16 26.67
N ILE A 812 -7.37 11.68 27.77
CA ILE A 812 -7.44 12.29 29.11
C ILE A 812 -6.74 13.68 29.14
N LEU A 813 -5.94 13.99 28.12
CA LEU A 813 -5.12 15.21 28.01
C LEU A 813 -5.90 16.53 27.82
N SER A 814 -7.21 16.51 27.56
CA SER A 814 -7.98 17.76 27.39
C SER A 814 -8.34 18.47 28.70
N LEU A 815 -8.23 17.80 29.86
CA LEU A 815 -8.59 18.38 31.16
C LEU A 815 -7.46 19.16 31.85
N VAL A 816 -6.19 18.93 31.47
CA VAL A 816 -5.03 19.50 32.18
C VAL A 816 -4.42 20.69 31.42
N SER A 817 -4.95 21.03 30.24
CA SER A 817 -4.46 22.15 29.43
C SER A 817 -5.11 23.47 29.84
N ARG A 818 -4.58 24.07 30.92
CA ARG A 818 -4.50 25.52 31.19
C ARG A 818 -3.92 25.73 32.59
N ASN A 819 -2.61 26.05 32.67
CA ASN A 819 -1.92 26.71 33.78
C ASN A 819 -2.61 26.68 35.17
N SER A 820 -2.79 25.51 35.79
CA SER A 820 -3.35 25.45 37.14
C SER A 820 -2.73 24.33 37.96
N ASN A 821 -2.17 24.69 39.10
CA ASN A 821 -1.86 23.75 40.17
C ASN A 821 -3.19 23.22 40.74
N GLY A 822 -3.30 21.92 40.97
CA GLY A 822 -4.52 21.27 41.45
C GLY A 822 -4.32 19.79 41.76
N THR A 823 -5.34 19.16 42.34
CA THR A 823 -5.37 17.75 42.69
C THR A 823 -6.29 16.98 41.74
N LEU A 824 -5.76 15.90 41.17
CA LEU A 824 -6.54 14.93 40.39
C LEU A 824 -6.86 13.72 41.27
N SER A 825 -8.15 13.42 41.43
CA SER A 825 -8.61 12.20 42.11
C SER A 825 -9.47 11.36 41.15
N VAL A 826 -9.45 10.05 41.37
CA VAL A 826 -10.27 9.11 40.60
C VAL A 826 -11.21 8.41 41.57
N ARG A 827 -12.51 8.52 41.32
CA ARG A 827 -13.55 7.88 42.11
C ARG A 827 -14.27 6.85 41.26
N ARG A 828 -14.19 5.57 41.64
CA ARG A 828 -14.94 4.52 40.94
C ARG A 828 -16.44 4.69 41.21
N ARG A 829 -17.25 4.78 40.16
CA ARG A 829 -18.70 4.95 40.26
C ARG A 829 -19.40 3.58 40.28
N ASP A 830 -19.00 2.69 39.38
CA ASP A 830 -19.45 1.29 39.37
C ASP A 830 -18.43 0.35 38.66
N HIS A 831 -18.89 -0.81 38.20
CA HIS A 831 -18.05 -1.83 37.55
C HIS A 831 -17.64 -1.43 36.12
N ARG A 832 -18.38 -0.54 35.45
CA ARG A 832 -18.13 -0.09 34.07
C ARG A 832 -17.63 1.33 33.97
N ASP A 833 -17.83 2.17 35.00
CA ASP A 833 -17.50 3.59 34.95
C ASP A 833 -16.72 4.09 36.19
N ALA A 834 -15.80 5.01 35.95
CA ALA A 834 -15.13 5.80 36.98
C ALA A 834 -15.19 7.30 36.64
N GLU A 835 -15.13 8.13 37.67
CA GLU A 835 -15.10 9.59 37.57
C GLU A 835 -13.68 10.08 37.82
N LEU A 836 -13.12 10.79 36.84
CA LEU A 836 -11.95 11.65 37.04
C LEU A 836 -12.43 12.98 37.59
N ILE A 837 -11.90 13.40 38.72
CA ILE A 837 -12.23 14.67 39.38
C ILE A 837 -10.95 15.50 39.46
N TRP A 838 -10.92 16.60 38.73
CA TRP A 838 -9.87 17.61 38.85
C TRP A 838 -10.35 18.75 39.74
N ARG A 839 -9.59 19.07 40.78
CA ARG A 839 -9.87 20.19 41.67
C ARG A 839 -8.68 21.15 41.67
N SER A 840 -8.87 22.39 41.22
CA SER A 840 -7.83 23.42 41.26
C SER A 840 -7.64 24.00 42.66
N GLU A 841 -6.49 24.63 42.94
CA GLU A 841 -6.20 25.26 44.24
C GLU A 841 -7.19 26.36 44.64
N ASP A 842 -7.86 27.00 43.67
CA ASP A 842 -8.93 28.00 43.90
C ASP A 842 -10.30 27.37 44.20
N GLY A 843 -10.37 26.04 44.37
CA GLY A 843 -11.55 25.31 44.82
C GLY A 843 -12.56 24.96 43.71
N ARG A 844 -12.23 25.17 42.44
CA ARG A 844 -13.09 24.79 41.31
C ARG A 844 -12.89 23.32 40.95
N GLU A 845 -14.00 22.62 40.72
CA GLU A 845 -14.00 21.19 40.46
C GLU A 845 -14.57 20.89 39.06
N SER A 846 -13.88 20.01 38.33
CA SER A 846 -14.27 19.50 37.02
C SER A 846 -14.31 17.98 37.08
N THR A 847 -15.42 17.38 36.66
CA THR A 847 -15.61 15.92 36.69
C THR A 847 -15.81 15.39 35.28
N THR A 848 -15.13 14.29 34.95
CA THR A 848 -15.25 13.60 33.66
C THR A 848 -15.41 12.11 33.88
N LEU A 849 -16.41 11.52 33.23
CA LEU A 849 -16.67 10.07 33.26
C LEU A 849 -15.77 9.34 32.27
N ILE A 850 -15.18 8.24 32.74
CA ILE A 850 -14.36 7.34 31.94
C ILE A 850 -14.87 5.90 32.07
N GLY A 851 -14.95 5.20 30.94
CA GLY A 851 -15.30 3.77 30.91
C GLY A 851 -14.12 2.92 31.38
N VAL A 852 -14.37 1.97 32.28
CA VAL A 852 -13.39 1.07 32.88
C VAL A 852 -13.71 -0.37 32.47
N SER A 853 -12.71 -1.07 31.93
CA SER A 853 -12.80 -2.50 31.60
C SER A 853 -12.39 -3.33 32.81
N ASP A 854 -13.17 -4.38 33.12
CA ASP A 854 -13.01 -5.28 34.29
C ASP A 854 -11.65 -5.98 34.44
N ARG A 855 -10.72 -5.79 33.49
CA ARG A 855 -9.43 -6.50 33.43
C ARG A 855 -8.18 -5.63 33.57
N VAL A 856 -8.33 -4.31 33.78
CA VAL A 856 -7.19 -3.40 33.95
C VAL A 856 -7.24 -2.76 35.35
N PRO A 857 -6.33 -3.12 36.28
CA PRO A 857 -6.11 -2.27 37.45
C PRO A 857 -5.57 -0.92 36.95
N LEU A 858 -6.13 0.20 37.42
CA LEU A 858 -5.60 1.54 37.20
C LEU A 858 -4.24 1.67 37.92
N GLY A 859 -3.18 1.18 37.28
CA GLY A 859 -1.79 1.38 37.67
C GLY A 859 -1.13 2.31 36.67
N PHE A 860 -0.87 3.56 37.06
CA PHE A 860 0.03 4.44 36.32
C PHE A 860 1.47 4.10 36.75
N VAL A 861 2.31 3.69 35.80
CA VAL A 861 3.75 3.51 36.03
C VAL A 861 4.46 4.71 35.41
N LEU A 862 5.15 5.48 36.25
CA LEU A 862 6.11 6.51 35.84
C LEU A 862 7.51 5.96 36.15
N GLU A 863 8.39 5.95 35.15
CA GLU A 863 9.80 5.56 35.31
C GLU A 863 10.59 6.57 36.16
N GLU A 864 11.70 6.09 36.71
CA GLU A 864 12.29 6.46 38.00
C GLU A 864 12.79 7.89 38.20
N GLY A 865 12.55 8.40 39.41
CA GLY A 865 13.20 9.58 39.98
C GLY A 865 12.74 9.90 41.40
N LYS A 866 13.03 9.02 42.37
CA LYS A 866 12.88 9.21 43.84
C LYS A 866 11.53 9.76 44.34
N SER A 867 10.53 8.90 44.51
CA SER A 867 9.37 9.17 45.38
C SER A 867 8.76 7.86 45.89
N GLU A 868 8.55 7.75 47.20
CA GLU A 868 8.01 6.55 47.87
C GLU A 868 6.48 6.65 47.99
N TYR A 869 5.74 5.58 47.69
CA TYR A 869 4.26 5.55 47.72
C TYR A 869 3.72 4.64 48.84
N ARG A 870 2.61 5.03 49.48
CA ARG A 870 1.83 4.15 50.38
C ARG A 870 0.35 4.20 50.05
N LEU A 871 -0.22 3.05 49.69
CA LEU A 871 -1.66 2.88 49.46
C LEU A 871 -2.41 2.82 50.80
N ARG A 872 -3.46 3.63 50.98
CA ARG A 872 -4.47 3.40 52.03
C ARG A 872 -5.68 2.65 51.46
N LYS A 873 -6.35 1.89 52.32
CA LYS A 873 -7.36 0.86 52.01
C LYS A 873 -8.66 1.40 51.40
N ASP A 874 -8.75 2.71 51.24
CA ASP A 874 -9.91 3.52 50.91
C ASP A 874 -9.91 3.93 49.42
N GLY A 875 -8.83 3.65 48.68
CA GLY A 875 -8.69 3.98 47.26
C GLY A 875 -8.29 5.42 46.95
N GLU A 876 -8.05 6.25 47.98
CA GLU A 876 -7.59 7.63 47.81
C GLU A 876 -6.05 7.70 47.77
N ILE A 877 -5.48 8.22 46.67
CA ILE A 877 -4.04 8.47 46.51
C ILE A 877 -3.79 9.92 46.90
N VAL A 878 -3.14 10.16 48.05
CA VAL A 878 -2.79 11.50 48.52
C VAL A 878 -1.31 11.77 48.25
N TRP A 879 -1.03 12.81 47.45
CA TRP A 879 0.31 13.34 47.19
C TRP A 879 0.84 14.16 48.39
N ARG A 880 2.09 13.95 48.79
CA ARG A 880 2.78 14.82 49.76
C ARG A 880 4.17 15.18 49.22
N HIS A 881 4.41 16.47 48.97
CA HIS A 881 5.72 16.98 48.54
C HIS A 881 6.78 16.71 49.62
N SER A 882 7.95 16.20 49.22
CA SER A 882 9.16 16.24 50.05
C SER A 882 10.07 17.36 49.55
N THR A 883 10.57 18.13 50.50
CA THR A 883 11.39 19.34 50.39
C THR A 883 12.74 19.07 49.74
N VAL A 884 13.10 19.88 48.74
CA VAL A 884 14.51 20.11 48.35
C VAL A 884 14.96 21.46 48.92
N ASP A 885 16.19 21.45 49.43
CA ASP A 885 16.86 22.43 50.26
C ASP A 885 17.09 23.81 49.59
N LYS A 886 17.25 24.84 50.43
CA LYS A 886 16.91 26.25 50.15
C LYS A 886 18.05 27.17 49.69
N GLU A 887 19.23 26.70 49.29
CA GLU A 887 20.41 27.60 49.19
C GLU A 887 20.95 28.00 47.81
N SER A 888 20.41 27.57 46.67
CA SER A 888 20.96 28.05 45.38
C SER A 888 19.96 28.09 44.22
N ALA A 889 19.01 29.01 44.26
CA ALA A 889 18.45 29.67 43.05
C ALA A 889 17.47 30.78 43.47
N ARG A 890 17.92 32.03 43.42
CA ARG A 890 17.02 33.20 43.38
C ARG A 890 16.74 33.53 41.92
N TRP A 891 15.47 33.58 41.51
CA TRP A 891 15.03 34.50 40.47
C TRP A 891 13.69 35.12 40.85
N ARG A 892 13.70 36.46 40.92
CA ARG A 892 12.53 37.33 41.05
C ARG A 892 11.94 37.59 39.66
N LEU A 893 10.62 37.57 39.56
CA LEU A 893 9.84 38.24 38.52
C LEU A 893 9.64 39.71 38.91
N GLU A 894 10.03 40.67 38.06
CA GLU A 894 9.16 41.50 37.20
C GLU A 894 10.05 42.41 36.27
N PRO A 895 9.54 43.29 35.38
CA PRO A 895 9.72 43.19 33.93
C PRO A 895 10.67 44.29 33.37
N TRP A 896 11.23 44.11 32.17
CA TRP A 896 11.98 45.19 31.51
C TRP A 896 11.56 45.38 30.04
N LYS A 897 10.98 46.56 29.78
CA LYS A 897 11.03 47.27 28.49
C LYS A 897 12.40 47.94 28.37
N ASN A 898 13.00 47.99 27.18
CA ASN A 898 14.08 48.94 26.90
C ASN A 898 13.53 50.17 26.16
N ALA A 899 13.87 51.35 26.64
CA ALA A 899 13.32 52.66 26.32
C ALA A 899 14.12 53.43 25.26
N ALA A 900 14.75 52.75 24.30
CA ALA A 900 15.56 53.42 23.27
C ALA A 900 15.37 52.95 21.81
N THR A 901 14.74 51.80 21.51
CA THR A 901 14.67 51.29 20.11
C THR A 901 13.39 50.56 19.66
N GLY A 902 12.42 50.27 20.52
CA GLY A 902 11.05 49.94 20.07
C GLY A 902 10.74 48.55 19.45
N ASP A 903 11.66 47.58 19.35
CA ASP A 903 11.38 46.25 18.74
C ASP A 903 11.49 45.02 19.67
N VAL A 904 10.75 43.96 19.32
CA VAL A 904 10.60 42.65 20.02
C VAL A 904 11.50 41.58 19.40
N ALA A 905 12.11 40.73 20.25
CA ALA A 905 13.02 39.66 19.85
C ALA A 905 12.37 38.53 19.01
N THR A 906 13.18 38.00 18.12
CA THR A 906 12.96 37.04 17.03
C THR A 906 12.73 35.59 17.49
N VAL A 907 11.87 34.87 16.75
CA VAL A 907 11.67 33.40 16.83
C VAL A 907 12.34 32.74 15.60
N PRO A 908 13.00 31.57 15.71
CA PRO A 908 13.67 30.92 14.58
C PRO A 908 12.69 30.45 13.50
N LEU A 909 13.05 30.68 12.24
CA LEU A 909 12.31 30.30 11.03
C LEU A 909 12.58 28.83 10.64
N ILE A 910 11.61 27.92 10.79
CA ILE A 910 11.64 26.58 10.18
C ILE A 910 11.40 26.70 8.65
N PRO A 911 12.17 26.02 7.76
CA PRO A 911 12.00 26.06 6.30
C PRO A 911 10.80 25.25 5.81
N VAL A 912 10.14 25.76 4.77
CA VAL A 912 9.09 25.09 3.99
C VAL A 912 9.61 24.87 2.58
N TRP A 913 9.48 23.64 2.07
CA TRP A 913 10.19 23.18 0.87
C TRP A 913 9.31 22.80 -0.33
N LYS A 914 9.88 23.16 -1.50
CA LYS A 914 9.54 22.88 -2.90
C LYS A 914 10.22 21.57 -3.37
N PRO A 915 9.72 20.85 -4.39
CA PRO A 915 10.54 19.82 -5.06
C PRO A 915 11.78 20.46 -5.69
N ALA A 916 12.96 19.95 -5.35
CA ALA A 916 14.24 20.47 -5.80
C ALA A 916 14.65 19.86 -7.15
N ILE A 917 14.02 20.26 -8.27
CA ILE A 917 14.44 19.83 -9.61
C ILE A 917 15.81 20.46 -9.94
N ILE A 918 16.79 19.65 -10.35
CA ILE A 918 18.02 20.11 -11.04
C ILE A 918 17.92 19.60 -12.49
N PRO A 919 17.59 20.46 -13.48
CA PRO A 919 17.44 20.07 -14.87
C PRO A 919 18.73 19.52 -15.50
N GLY A 920 18.62 18.45 -16.30
CA GLY A 920 19.68 17.90 -17.17
C GLY A 920 19.91 16.38 -16.98
N ASP A 921 21.04 15.88 -17.51
CA ASP A 921 21.46 14.45 -17.52
C ASP A 921 22.92 14.26 -17.00
N GLY A 922 23.22 13.22 -16.20
CA GLY A 922 24.51 13.08 -15.46
C GLY A 922 24.60 13.32 -13.92
N PRO A 923 25.82 13.37 -13.34
CA PRO A 923 26.05 13.49 -11.88
C PRO A 923 25.60 14.82 -11.25
N ILE A 924 25.44 14.82 -9.93
CA ILE A 924 25.06 15.98 -9.12
C ILE A 924 26.19 16.36 -8.16
N ARG A 925 26.55 17.64 -8.16
CA ARG A 925 27.44 18.24 -7.17
C ARG A 925 26.63 19.05 -6.16
N LEU A 926 26.76 18.71 -4.89
CA LEU A 926 26.20 19.42 -3.75
C LEU A 926 27.32 20.07 -2.93
N ARG A 927 27.10 21.28 -2.44
CA ARG A 927 27.87 21.84 -1.32
C ARG A 927 26.95 21.83 -0.12
N VAL A 928 27.32 21.11 0.93
CA VAL A 928 26.49 20.90 2.10
C VAL A 928 27.23 21.27 3.37
N ARG A 929 26.52 21.75 4.38
CA ARG A 929 26.99 21.79 5.76
C ARG A 929 26.17 20.79 6.55
N PHE A 930 26.85 19.83 7.15
CA PHE A 930 26.20 18.80 7.95
C PHE A 930 25.73 19.38 9.30
N PRO A 931 24.66 18.85 9.89
CA PRO A 931 24.24 19.17 11.25
C PRO A 931 25.20 18.51 12.26
N THR A 932 25.37 19.13 13.43
CA THR A 932 26.34 18.68 14.46
C THR A 932 25.71 17.85 15.58
N ASP A 933 24.38 17.79 15.66
CA ASP A 933 23.57 17.25 16.76
C ASP A 933 22.70 16.05 16.32
N ARG A 934 23.13 15.31 15.30
CA ARG A 934 22.34 14.23 14.68
C ARG A 934 22.96 12.84 14.82
N GLN A 935 23.80 12.64 15.82
CA GLN A 935 24.44 11.34 16.07
C GLN A 935 23.40 10.21 16.17
N GLY A 936 23.59 9.15 15.38
CA GLY A 936 22.70 7.99 15.31
C GLY A 936 21.67 8.02 14.18
N HIS A 937 21.42 9.19 13.59
CA HIS A 937 20.41 9.40 12.54
C HIS A 937 20.99 9.23 11.12
N ALA A 938 20.13 8.81 10.18
CA ALA A 938 20.40 8.78 8.75
C ALA A 938 19.44 9.72 8.00
N GLU A 939 19.99 10.50 7.07
CA GLU A 939 19.28 11.56 6.38
C GLU A 939 19.51 11.52 4.87
N PRO A 940 18.46 11.71 4.05
CA PRO A 940 18.55 11.58 2.60
C PRO A 940 19.42 12.69 2.01
N LEU A 941 20.39 12.38 1.14
CA LEU A 941 21.10 13.38 0.36
C LEU A 941 20.45 13.55 -1.02
N ILE A 942 20.17 12.43 -1.69
CA ILE A 942 19.52 12.35 -3.00
C ILE A 942 18.56 11.16 -3.01
N VAL A 943 17.35 11.32 -3.55
CA VAL A 943 16.37 10.24 -3.72
C VAL A 943 15.74 10.34 -5.11
N THR A 944 15.61 9.24 -5.83
CA THR A 944 15.01 9.16 -7.18
C THR A 944 13.92 8.09 -7.21
N GLY A 945 12.97 8.21 -8.12
CA GLY A 945 11.89 7.24 -8.37
C GLY A 945 10.58 7.53 -7.66
N MET A 946 9.79 6.48 -7.44
CA MET A 946 8.49 6.51 -6.76
C MET A 946 8.41 5.40 -5.70
N THR A 947 7.41 5.47 -4.82
CA THR A 947 7.10 4.38 -3.89
C THR A 947 6.97 3.05 -4.64
N GLY A 948 7.79 2.07 -4.29
CA GLY A 948 7.83 0.76 -4.96
C GLY A 948 8.87 0.61 -6.08
N ALA A 949 9.50 1.70 -6.52
CA ALA A 949 10.54 1.71 -7.57
C ALA A 949 11.37 3.01 -7.50
N GLY A 950 12.38 3.05 -6.63
CA GLY A 950 13.24 4.22 -6.45
C GLY A 950 14.57 3.91 -5.76
N ASP A 951 15.46 4.88 -5.72
CA ASP A 951 16.82 4.75 -5.17
C ASP A 951 17.13 5.95 -4.27
N ALA A 952 18.01 5.79 -3.30
CA ALA A 952 18.50 6.88 -2.47
C ALA A 952 20.01 6.81 -2.25
N VAL A 953 20.62 7.98 -2.06
CA VAL A 953 21.90 8.19 -1.37
C VAL A 953 21.59 8.98 -0.12
N TYR A 954 22.08 8.56 1.03
CA TYR A 954 21.87 9.20 2.32
C TYR A 954 23.20 9.30 3.09
N VAL A 955 23.23 10.19 4.08
CA VAL A 955 24.33 10.32 5.05
C VAL A 955 23.87 9.85 6.40
N LYS A 956 24.75 9.20 7.14
CA LYS A 956 24.53 8.80 8.52
C LYS A 956 25.59 9.40 9.44
N TYR A 957 25.17 9.96 10.58
CA TYR A 957 26.07 10.54 11.56
C TYR A 957 26.45 9.51 12.64
N LEU A 958 27.72 9.11 12.69
CA LEU A 958 28.21 8.07 13.60
C LEU A 958 28.72 8.65 14.93
N GLY A 959 29.17 9.90 14.89
CA GLY A 959 29.72 10.64 16.02
C GLY A 959 29.86 12.13 15.70
N PRO A 960 30.43 12.93 16.61
CA PRO A 960 30.53 14.39 16.47
C PRO A 960 31.44 14.87 15.33
N ASP A 961 32.33 14.01 14.82
CA ASP A 961 33.28 14.30 13.72
C ASP A 961 33.31 13.18 12.67
N THR A 962 32.31 12.29 12.65
CA THR A 962 32.36 11.05 11.88
C THR A 962 31.02 10.73 11.21
N ILE A 963 31.02 10.52 9.89
CA ILE A 963 29.85 10.16 9.07
C ILE A 963 30.06 8.86 8.28
N SER A 964 28.99 8.33 7.70
CA SER A 964 28.98 7.27 6.69
C SER A 964 28.04 7.65 5.56
N ILE A 965 28.39 7.36 4.31
CA ILE A 965 27.52 7.59 3.15
C ILE A 965 26.96 6.25 2.70
N GLY A 966 25.64 6.14 2.55
CA GLY A 966 24.99 4.92 2.11
C GLY A 966 24.09 5.12 0.91
N ALA A 967 23.75 4.00 0.26
CA ALA A 967 22.77 3.97 -0.81
C ALA A 967 21.66 2.96 -0.52
N ASP A 968 20.51 3.13 -1.16
CA ASP A 968 19.35 2.25 -1.08
C ASP A 968 18.74 2.08 -2.46
N HIS A 969 18.34 0.85 -2.77
CA HIS A 969 17.49 0.52 -3.89
C HIS A 969 16.18 -0.06 -3.34
N TRP A 970 15.05 0.53 -3.70
CA TRP A 970 13.75 0.25 -3.09
C TRP A 970 13.41 -1.25 -3.09
N GLY A 971 12.97 -1.75 -1.93
CA GLY A 971 12.62 -3.16 -1.74
C GLY A 971 13.84 -4.09 -1.62
N ILE A 972 15.04 -3.55 -1.79
CA ILE A 972 16.32 -4.26 -1.82
C ILE A 972 17.32 -3.76 -0.76
N GLY A 973 17.30 -2.48 -0.38
CA GLY A 973 18.33 -1.89 0.48
C GLY A 973 19.64 -1.60 -0.26
N GLY A 974 20.66 -1.10 0.45
CA GLY A 974 22.00 -0.92 -0.10
C GLY A 974 23.10 -0.73 0.96
N PRO A 975 24.38 -0.76 0.56
CA PRO A 975 25.52 -0.70 1.47
C PRO A 975 25.82 0.73 1.95
N SER A 976 26.69 0.84 2.96
CA SER A 976 27.28 2.10 3.44
C SER A 976 28.79 2.09 3.36
N SER A 977 29.40 3.27 3.31
CA SER A 977 30.85 3.45 3.37
C SER A 977 31.41 3.08 4.75
N PRO A 978 32.74 2.83 4.87
CA PRO A 978 33.41 2.91 6.15
C PRO A 978 33.23 4.29 6.81
N PRO A 979 33.43 4.42 8.14
CA PRO A 979 33.41 5.70 8.83
C PRO A 979 34.38 6.72 8.23
N ILE A 980 33.89 7.91 7.92
CA ILE A 980 34.62 9.02 7.32
C ILE A 980 34.71 10.14 8.35
N LYS A 981 35.94 10.55 8.71
CA LYS A 981 36.15 11.73 9.56
C LYS A 981 35.92 13.01 8.77
N VAL A 982 35.07 13.88 9.29
CA VAL A 982 34.68 15.16 8.68
C VAL A 982 34.46 16.21 9.76
N ASP A 983 34.74 17.46 9.46
CA ASP A 983 34.41 18.58 10.34
C ASP A 983 33.00 19.09 10.02
N LEU A 984 32.01 18.61 10.76
CA LEU A 984 30.60 18.95 10.53
C LEU A 984 30.31 20.47 10.61
N SER A 985 31.21 21.28 11.17
CA SER A 985 31.03 22.74 11.31
C SER A 985 31.30 23.52 10.02
N ILE A 986 31.99 22.92 9.05
CA ILE A 986 32.39 23.58 7.79
C ILE A 986 31.57 23.08 6.59
N GLU A 987 31.73 23.75 5.45
CA GLU A 987 31.09 23.36 4.20
C GLU A 987 31.89 22.26 3.52
N HIS A 988 31.21 21.21 3.11
CA HIS A 988 31.74 20.08 2.38
C HIS A 988 31.19 20.01 0.97
N GLU A 989 31.97 19.47 0.05
CA GLU A 989 31.57 19.23 -1.33
C GLU A 989 31.31 17.75 -1.58
N LEU A 990 30.08 17.44 -2.00
CA LEU A 990 29.67 16.10 -2.41
C LEU A 990 29.46 16.05 -3.92
N TRP A 991 29.97 15.02 -4.57
CA TRP A 991 29.61 14.63 -5.93
C TRP A 991 28.94 13.27 -5.89
N ILE A 992 27.75 13.16 -6.46
CA ILE A 992 26.95 11.93 -6.46
C ILE A 992 26.63 11.56 -7.91
N SER A 993 26.97 10.34 -8.31
CA SER A 993 26.64 9.75 -9.60
C SER A 993 25.93 8.44 -9.34
N MET A 994 24.78 8.20 -9.97
CA MET A 994 24.03 6.94 -9.89
C MET A 994 23.17 6.80 -11.14
N GLY A 995 22.84 5.57 -11.55
CA GLY A 995 22.21 5.30 -12.84
C GLY A 995 20.87 6.01 -13.06
N SER A 996 20.11 6.31 -12.01
CA SER A 996 18.83 7.02 -12.03
C SER A 996 18.98 8.52 -12.26
N LEU A 997 20.21 9.02 -12.28
CA LEU A 997 20.55 10.38 -12.69
C LEU A 997 20.86 10.48 -14.19
N PHE A 998 20.84 9.34 -14.91
CA PHE A 998 21.10 9.25 -16.34
C PHE A 998 19.86 8.81 -17.14
N GLU A 999 19.51 9.52 -18.22
CA GLU A 999 18.31 9.27 -19.03
C GLU A 999 18.52 8.19 -20.11
N ASN A 1000 19.75 8.04 -20.63
CA ASN A 1000 20.06 7.11 -21.72
C ASN A 1000 20.47 5.72 -21.21
N GLN A 1001 19.53 4.78 -21.21
CA GLN A 1001 19.78 3.37 -20.89
C GLN A 1001 20.01 2.53 -22.16
N PRO A 1002 20.87 1.49 -22.17
CA PRO A 1002 21.61 0.95 -21.02
C PRO A 1002 22.91 1.71 -20.75
N LEU A 1003 23.19 1.96 -19.47
CA LEU A 1003 24.44 2.58 -19.01
C LEU A 1003 25.56 1.53 -18.89
N THR A 1004 26.80 1.92 -19.20
CA THR A 1004 27.98 1.04 -19.04
C THR A 1004 29.08 1.75 -18.24
N GLY A 1005 29.83 1.01 -17.41
CA GLY A 1005 30.93 1.59 -16.61
C GLY A 1005 30.44 2.37 -15.38
N ILE A 1006 31.14 3.46 -15.03
CA ILE A 1006 30.88 4.28 -13.82
C ILE A 1006 29.45 4.83 -13.77
N GLU A 1007 28.84 5.11 -14.92
CA GLU A 1007 27.47 5.67 -15.02
C GLU A 1007 26.39 4.67 -14.58
N SER A 1008 26.69 3.36 -14.63
CA SER A 1008 25.78 2.30 -14.18
C SER A 1008 25.84 2.02 -12.68
N ALA A 1009 26.76 2.68 -11.96
CA ALA A 1009 27.06 2.41 -10.57
C ALA A 1009 26.81 3.65 -9.71
N THR A 1010 26.45 3.45 -8.45
CA THR A 1010 26.36 4.55 -7.48
C THR A 1010 27.76 4.88 -6.97
N ARG A 1011 28.16 6.15 -7.07
CA ARG A 1011 29.45 6.69 -6.63
C ARG A 1011 29.24 8.01 -5.92
N VAL A 1012 29.94 8.20 -4.80
CA VAL A 1012 29.95 9.47 -4.08
C VAL A 1012 31.37 9.89 -3.80
N TRP A 1013 31.73 11.13 -4.15
CA TRP A 1013 32.98 11.77 -3.74
C TRP A 1013 32.68 12.85 -2.70
N LEU A 1014 33.49 12.91 -1.65
CA LEU A 1014 33.45 13.92 -0.60
C LEU A 1014 34.79 14.68 -0.60
N ASP A 1015 34.74 16.00 -0.76
CA ASP A 1015 35.89 16.90 -0.85
C ASP A 1015 36.98 16.41 -1.82
N GLY A 1016 36.55 15.87 -2.96
CA GLY A 1016 37.44 15.37 -4.02
C GLY A 1016 37.98 13.95 -3.82
N ARG A 1017 37.62 13.25 -2.74
CA ARG A 1017 37.99 11.84 -2.50
C ARG A 1017 36.79 10.93 -2.68
N GLU A 1018 36.96 9.79 -3.34
CA GLU A 1018 35.87 8.81 -3.48
C GLU A 1018 35.53 8.24 -2.09
N ALA A 1019 34.32 8.53 -1.64
CA ALA A 1019 33.82 8.21 -0.30
C ALA A 1019 32.94 6.96 -0.30
N PHE A 1020 32.26 6.67 -1.42
CA PHE A 1020 31.37 5.53 -1.53
C PHE A 1020 31.28 5.01 -2.97
N ALA A 1021 31.19 3.68 -3.10
CA ALA A 1021 31.02 3.00 -4.37
C ALA A 1021 30.12 1.77 -4.24
N TRP A 1022 29.16 1.65 -5.16
CA TRP A 1022 28.27 0.51 -5.24
C TRP A 1022 27.88 0.19 -6.69
N ASP A 1023 28.21 -1.02 -7.13
CA ASP A 1023 28.08 -1.45 -8.54
C ASP A 1023 26.71 -2.03 -8.91
N GLN A 1024 25.67 -1.70 -8.14
CA GLN A 1024 24.30 -2.14 -8.44
C GLN A 1024 23.58 -1.15 -9.37
N PRO A 1025 22.90 -1.61 -10.44
CA PRO A 1025 22.07 -0.75 -11.26
C PRO A 1025 20.90 -0.21 -10.42
N THR A 1026 20.64 1.09 -10.55
CA THR A 1026 19.48 1.75 -9.97
C THR A 1026 18.22 1.43 -10.78
N HIS A 1027 17.04 1.75 -10.25
CA HIS A 1027 15.82 1.68 -11.05
C HIS A 1027 15.89 2.65 -12.22
N SER A 1028 15.42 2.20 -13.40
CA SER A 1028 15.19 3.05 -14.56
C SER A 1028 14.05 4.02 -14.27
N THR A 1029 14.39 5.14 -13.64
CA THR A 1029 13.46 6.18 -13.20
C THR A 1029 13.85 7.49 -13.88
N ALA A 1030 12.85 8.30 -14.24
CA ALA A 1030 13.12 9.57 -14.86
C ALA A 1030 13.90 10.48 -13.89
N THR A 1031 14.91 11.18 -14.37
CA THR A 1031 15.67 12.22 -13.64
C THR A 1031 14.76 13.25 -12.96
N ALA A 1032 13.55 13.46 -13.51
CA ALA A 1032 12.50 14.32 -12.96
C ALA A 1032 11.99 13.89 -11.56
N THR A 1033 12.21 12.64 -11.17
CA THR A 1033 11.86 12.12 -9.85
C THR A 1033 12.90 12.42 -8.76
N LEU A 1034 13.98 13.11 -9.13
CA LEU A 1034 15.05 13.54 -8.24
C LEU A 1034 14.54 14.45 -7.10
N GLN A 1035 14.88 14.06 -5.90
CA GLN A 1035 14.68 14.81 -4.66
C GLN A 1035 16.04 14.97 -4.00
N LEU A 1036 16.32 16.17 -3.49
CA LEU A 1036 17.56 16.47 -2.77
C LEU A 1036 17.20 16.73 -1.33
N GLY A 1037 17.89 16.07 -0.40
CA GLY A 1037 17.63 16.30 1.01
C GLY A 1037 16.27 15.78 1.49
N GLU A 1038 15.54 15.02 0.68
CA GLU A 1038 14.16 14.62 0.98
C GLU A 1038 13.87 13.20 0.51
N ASN A 1039 13.07 12.48 1.29
CA ASN A 1039 12.64 11.12 1.03
C ASN A 1039 11.11 11.05 1.00
N LYS A 1040 10.51 11.50 -0.10
CA LYS A 1040 9.03 11.50 -0.28
C LYS A 1040 8.49 10.18 -0.79
N ILE A 1041 9.36 9.30 -1.30
CA ILE A 1041 8.92 7.99 -1.77
C ILE A 1041 8.67 7.03 -0.60
N GLY A 1042 9.14 7.36 0.61
CA GLY A 1042 8.88 6.60 1.83
C GLY A 1042 9.89 5.49 2.06
N ILE A 1043 11.13 5.68 1.61
CA ILE A 1043 12.22 4.73 1.85
C ILE A 1043 12.41 4.64 3.38
N SER A 1044 12.41 3.45 3.98
CA SER A 1044 12.48 3.32 5.45
C SER A 1044 13.87 3.65 6.03
N THR A 1045 14.82 3.95 5.16
CA THR A 1045 16.27 3.90 5.36
C THR A 1045 16.95 5.14 5.84
N CYS A 1046 16.25 6.22 5.69
CA CYS A 1046 16.70 7.52 6.11
C CYS A 1046 15.44 8.28 6.45
N GLU A 1047 15.60 9.31 7.28
CA GLU A 1047 14.51 10.17 7.66
C GLU A 1047 13.87 10.85 6.45
N SER A 1048 12.74 11.50 6.66
CA SER A 1048 12.02 12.18 5.58
C SER A 1048 12.80 13.36 5.00
N VAL A 1049 13.73 13.96 5.74
CA VAL A 1049 14.42 15.20 5.37
C VAL A 1049 15.86 15.25 5.92
N PHE A 1050 16.77 15.86 5.17
CA PHE A 1050 18.10 16.27 5.58
C PHE A 1050 18.06 17.57 6.36
N THR A 1051 18.56 17.55 7.60
CA THR A 1051 18.52 18.72 8.48
C THR A 1051 19.74 19.61 8.40
N GLY A 1052 20.78 19.15 7.68
CA GLY A 1052 21.89 20.00 7.26
C GLY A 1052 21.46 21.06 6.24
N THR A 1053 22.40 21.92 5.87
CA THR A 1053 22.16 22.99 4.89
C THR A 1053 22.74 22.60 3.54
N ILE A 1054 21.92 22.46 2.50
CA ILE A 1054 22.40 22.38 1.11
C ILE A 1054 22.65 23.81 0.60
N ILE A 1055 23.92 24.21 0.57
CA ILE A 1055 24.38 25.56 0.23
C ILE A 1055 24.40 25.79 -1.28
N ARG A 1056 24.83 24.77 -2.04
CA ARG A 1056 24.87 24.83 -3.50
C ARG A 1056 24.50 23.47 -4.09
N LYS A 1057 23.83 23.49 -5.23
CA LYS A 1057 23.53 22.30 -6.02
C LYS A 1057 23.75 22.60 -7.49
N SER A 1058 24.33 21.67 -8.23
CA SER A 1058 24.58 21.83 -9.67
C SER A 1058 24.66 20.47 -10.35
N ARG A 1059 24.17 20.40 -11.58
CA ARG A 1059 24.38 19.24 -12.44
C ARG A 1059 25.75 19.33 -13.10
N GLN A 1060 26.34 18.17 -13.35
CA GLN A 1060 27.68 18.04 -13.89
C GLN A 1060 27.65 17.10 -15.10
N THR A 1061 28.49 17.37 -16.09
CA THR A 1061 28.52 16.58 -17.33
C THR A 1061 29.42 15.36 -17.24
N LYS A 1062 30.36 15.32 -16.27
CA LYS A 1062 31.26 14.19 -15.99
C LYS A 1062 31.57 14.13 -14.49
N PRO A 1063 31.78 12.93 -13.91
CA PRO A 1063 32.30 12.81 -12.55
C PRO A 1063 33.72 13.42 -12.42
N PRO A 1064 34.20 13.73 -11.20
CA PRO A 1064 35.56 14.23 -11.00
C PRO A 1064 36.57 13.26 -11.61
N ALA A 1065 37.59 13.77 -12.30
CA ALA A 1065 38.67 12.91 -12.80
C ALA A 1065 39.31 12.18 -11.62
N SER A 1066 39.38 10.85 -11.68
CA SER A 1066 40.11 10.04 -10.70
C SER A 1066 41.54 10.55 -10.62
N GLN A 1067 41.95 11.07 -9.46
CA GLN A 1067 43.37 11.28 -9.16
C GLN A 1067 44.04 9.95 -8.83
#